data_AF-A0A256FA87-F1
#
_entry.id   AF-A0A256FA87-F1
#
_cell.length_a   1.000
_cell.length_b   1.000
_cell.length_c   1.000
_cell.angle_alpha   90.00
_cell.angle_beta   90.00
_cell.angle_gamma   90.00
#
_symmetry.space_group_name_H-M   'P 1'
#
loop_
_entity.id
_entity.type
_entity.pdbx_description
1 polymer ?
#
loop_
_entity_poly.entity_id
_entity_poly.type
_entity_poly.pdbx_seq_one_letter_code
_entity_poly.pdbx_strand_id
1 'polypeptide(L)'
;MRFFGCIGLSYPADFERVALGANSRSYVESHIHPHPLQLISYRASSSVEVPLLRHADDLWSNLADHGAPNEAMVETWFVLPLLEALGHNPLHVASKVPVQFQEGRKQRPGRKPEADFVVYAEKPFCRETSLIVVETKHPNEPLDGGKDQGESYANALRAPVLMLTNGKQLEVWQLQQAIESECVFSCDVAELRQHRAILENILSLRALRSSCSLLAHKRFDVLSSDLGDYERAAHQRVEHGAQQSIERQLLDHVTKQRLSSRELLGLVGKGAIVTAASGYGKTVLARKLLYEAIEQRWADPTKALPVDVFVPDLVQSGKSLEDFLTNRIQAYKPGFSNAALQDIARRDGLIVIADSFERVDRLGRSWLEAQLRTFLADYPKALVYVTSRSQVAPRQLELPVLALQHYSHGELSDLAALRSQTLDSVNQMFAGAPNHVYRLGEIPLIADLMLNYYSTARSHPTDLSILFEGWLEQILAASDPVDRSFDRQLLEDIAVVTVNGPINVVKAGELATNHIDPQGTLRRLAEQDAISLQGTTVELKHEALADHLRANRFWINPSVNPAQLDALLFDPSSLFGLLIVSNAPTVETRGAAWEAVARQNIQIAIRSLRFTGFDKVFSTVATEADARRLASDLQSTLETLINVHFKVVAPALRAELAGQMVERLGVITSVDEAFIHYQFFDANTVEEPISIVGIQELQRAPRMYCHALSKMGLGPGAGRVLAVKRMEEALKELIRERNLIGGRVWTEERTFGRLRHLARQYEAPIDPTQFDKALMFLQPHAGSLVDGNGPNKGQTFLVDELIADLRGLCEQGVNRLERWWHELDELNLGDVNDQQRFSRTLDAYYCRCEIAYDEVVTHSLPDIGPYLRTFRLMPLRMEIVAERQNREGCEGISLSRRQWPVRSFEEAGADVTFSDERPDHYSQEAVKWYVDRTDQLLHQFERHFDDRVISWGGHCVPDLKGYDTAFGKLPDESAIVSGAMEWLMKDLRDLFSEVPNGQWQNR
;
A
#
# COMPACT_ATOMS: atom_id res chain seq x y z
N MET A 1 -13.84 -51.05 -13.87
CA MET A 1 -12.75 -51.91 -13.36
C MET A 1 -12.32 -51.39 -11.99
N ARG A 2 -12.02 -52.31 -11.04
CA ARG A 2 -11.79 -52.10 -9.59
C ARG A 2 -10.34 -51.65 -9.25
N PHE A 3 -10.16 -51.27 -7.97
CA PHE A 3 -8.94 -51.22 -7.11
C PHE A 3 -8.15 -49.89 -7.09
N PHE A 4 -7.67 -49.30 -5.97
CA PHE A 4 -7.41 -49.62 -4.53
C PHE A 4 -7.75 -48.35 -3.69
N GLY A 5 -7.93 -48.30 -2.36
CA GLY A 5 -7.60 -49.18 -1.24
C GLY A 5 -6.88 -48.40 -0.12
N CYS A 6 -7.54 -48.21 1.03
CA CYS A 6 -7.10 -47.47 2.22
C CYS A 6 -5.85 -48.03 2.93
N ILE A 7 -5.10 -47.17 3.64
CA ILE A 7 -4.35 -47.53 4.85
C ILE A 7 -4.55 -46.43 5.89
N GLY A 8 -5.14 -46.81 7.03
CA GLY A 8 -5.12 -46.06 8.28
C GLY A 8 -4.07 -46.64 9.21
N LEU A 9 -3.50 -45.79 10.06
CA LEU A 9 -2.75 -46.19 11.25
C LEU A 9 -3.15 -45.27 12.40
N SER A 10 -3.35 -45.86 13.56
CA SER A 10 -3.86 -45.26 14.78
C SER A 10 -3.00 -45.66 16.00
N TYR A 11 -2.96 -44.75 16.98
CA TYR A 11 -2.55 -44.85 18.41
C TYR A 11 -1.04 -44.91 18.78
N PRO A 12 -0.63 -44.56 20.04
CA PRO A 12 -1.38 -44.07 21.22
C PRO A 12 -0.78 -42.84 21.97
N ALA A 13 -1.43 -42.53 23.10
CA ALA A 13 -1.29 -41.45 24.06
C ALA A 13 -0.09 -41.51 25.05
N ASP A 14 -0.05 -40.47 25.89
CA ASP A 14 0.51 -40.33 27.24
C ASP A 14 1.99 -39.98 27.42
N PHE A 15 2.22 -38.80 28.02
CA PHE A 15 3.21 -38.61 29.08
C PHE A 15 2.80 -37.46 30.03
N GLU A 16 2.62 -37.81 31.30
CA GLU A 16 2.37 -36.92 32.43
C GLU A 16 3.67 -36.32 33.03
N ARG A 17 3.54 -35.09 33.53
CA ARG A 17 4.15 -34.45 34.73
C ARG A 17 5.56 -34.87 35.20
N VAL A 18 6.43 -33.86 35.34
CA VAL A 18 7.26 -33.65 36.56
C VAL A 18 7.37 -32.15 36.88
N ALA A 19 7.06 -31.82 38.13
CA ALA A 19 7.29 -30.54 38.78
C ALA A 19 8.63 -30.54 39.53
N LEU A 20 9.21 -29.36 39.78
CA LEU A 20 9.79 -28.88 41.06
C LEU A 20 10.86 -27.79 40.84
N GLY A 21 10.85 -26.75 41.68
CA GLY A 21 12.11 -26.10 42.10
C GLY A 21 12.11 -24.57 42.24
N ALA A 22 11.61 -24.10 43.37
CA ALA A 22 11.83 -22.80 44.01
C ALA A 22 13.20 -22.10 43.79
N ASN A 23 13.20 -20.75 43.77
CA ASN A 23 13.74 -19.98 44.90
C ASN A 23 13.51 -18.46 44.79
N SER A 24 13.17 -17.90 45.93
CA SER A 24 13.05 -16.50 46.29
C SER A 24 14.41 -15.82 46.47
N ARG A 25 14.47 -14.50 46.25
CA ARG A 25 15.05 -13.54 47.22
C ARG A 25 14.82 -12.08 46.82
N SER A 26 14.65 -11.31 47.88
CA SER A 26 14.20 -9.95 48.09
C SER A 26 15.30 -8.87 47.93
N TYR A 27 14.91 -7.62 48.24
CA TYR A 27 15.71 -6.42 48.62
C TYR A 27 16.10 -5.45 47.48
N VAL A 28 15.98 -4.12 47.53
CA VAL A 28 15.73 -3.07 48.56
C VAL A 28 15.03 -1.88 47.87
N GLU A 29 14.07 -1.25 48.53
CA GLU A 29 13.58 0.12 48.25
C GLU A 29 14.52 1.17 48.86
N SER A 30 14.75 2.29 48.16
CA SER A 30 15.15 3.54 48.83
C SER A 30 14.56 4.76 48.14
N HIS A 31 13.56 5.36 48.80
CA HIS A 31 13.05 6.71 48.56
C HIS A 31 14.04 7.76 49.07
N ILE A 32 14.25 8.84 48.32
CA ILE A 32 14.70 10.13 48.87
C ILE A 32 13.90 11.26 48.21
N HIS A 33 13.15 11.99 49.04
CA HIS A 33 12.46 13.24 48.73
C HIS A 33 13.43 14.43 48.56
N PRO A 34 13.12 15.42 47.71
CA PRO A 34 13.76 16.74 47.73
C PRO A 34 12.94 17.76 48.54
N HIS A 35 13.60 18.54 49.39
CA HIS A 35 13.04 19.75 50.01
C HIS A 35 14.09 20.90 49.93
N PRO A 36 13.66 22.17 50.04
CA PRO A 36 14.00 23.24 49.09
C PRO A 36 15.03 24.25 49.64
N LEU A 37 15.69 24.96 48.73
CA LEU A 37 16.61 26.05 49.05
C LEU A 37 15.86 27.31 49.52
N GLN A 38 16.23 27.79 50.72
CA GLN A 38 15.79 29.05 51.30
C GLN A 38 16.58 30.24 50.74
N LEU A 39 15.85 31.31 50.43
CA LEU A 39 16.34 32.67 50.22
C LEU A 39 16.90 33.26 51.52
N ILE A 40 18.09 33.88 51.48
CA ILE A 40 18.56 34.80 52.53
C ILE A 40 19.05 36.10 51.87
N SER A 41 18.52 37.20 52.40
CA SER A 41 18.76 38.59 52.04
C SER A 41 20.01 39.16 52.71
N TYR A 42 20.64 40.18 52.11
CA TYR A 42 21.61 41.05 52.78
C TYR A 42 21.22 42.53 52.63
N ARG A 43 21.18 43.24 53.76
CA ARG A 43 21.04 44.70 53.88
C ARG A 43 22.41 45.37 54.00
N ALA A 44 22.48 46.56 53.43
CA ALA A 44 23.64 47.42 53.19
C ALA A 44 24.32 48.03 54.44
N SER A 45 25.59 48.44 54.30
CA SER A 45 26.06 49.76 54.76
C SER A 45 27.45 50.16 54.20
N SER A 46 27.55 51.47 53.92
CA SER A 46 28.72 52.34 53.65
C SER A 46 29.49 52.20 52.33
N SER A 47 29.22 53.18 51.46
CA SER A 47 29.74 53.48 50.13
C SER A 47 31.09 54.21 50.13
N VAL A 48 32.06 53.63 49.43
CA VAL A 48 33.05 54.39 48.64
C VAL A 48 32.58 54.26 47.20
N GLU A 49 32.15 55.35 46.57
CA GLU A 49 31.75 55.34 45.16
C GLU A 49 32.99 55.21 44.28
N VAL A 50 33.21 54.01 43.75
CA VAL A 50 34.07 53.77 42.58
C VAL A 50 33.16 53.78 41.35
N PRO A 51 33.49 54.47 40.24
CA PRO A 51 32.65 54.48 39.06
C PRO A 51 32.57 53.05 38.48
N LEU A 52 31.39 52.44 38.48
CA LEU A 52 31.12 51.23 37.73
C LEU A 52 31.03 51.59 36.24
N LEU A 53 31.96 51.11 35.42
CA LEU A 53 31.94 51.20 33.96
C LEU A 53 30.61 50.64 33.44
N ARG A 54 29.84 51.42 32.66
CA ARG A 54 28.45 51.06 32.29
C ARG A 54 28.32 50.39 30.91
N HIS A 55 29.38 50.21 30.13
CA HIS A 55 29.34 49.51 28.83
C HIS A 55 30.68 48.83 28.45
N ALA A 56 30.63 47.75 27.65
CA ALA A 56 31.81 46.98 27.21
C ALA A 56 32.82 47.78 26.35
N ASP A 57 32.36 48.75 25.56
CA ASP A 57 33.22 49.68 24.80
C ASP A 57 33.92 50.72 25.71
N ASP A 58 33.42 50.89 26.92
CA ASP A 58 33.93 51.85 27.91
C ASP A 58 35.24 51.34 28.52
N LEU A 59 35.42 50.02 28.67
CA LEU A 59 36.64 49.43 29.22
C LEU A 59 37.88 49.86 28.42
N TRP A 60 37.90 49.61 27.11
CA TRP A 60 39.06 49.94 26.26
C TRP A 60 39.40 51.44 26.26
N SER A 61 38.45 52.29 26.65
CA SER A 61 38.58 53.74 26.68
C SER A 61 38.96 54.28 28.07
N ASN A 62 38.72 53.51 29.15
CA ASN A 62 38.86 53.91 30.56
C ASN A 62 39.71 52.91 31.39
N LEU A 63 40.89 52.53 30.91
CA LEU A 63 41.87 51.70 31.64
C LEU A 63 42.78 52.53 32.59
N ALA A 64 42.26 53.57 33.24
CA ALA A 64 43.05 54.33 34.20
C ALA A 64 43.35 53.49 35.46
N ASP A 65 44.54 53.67 36.04
CA ASP A 65 45.03 52.96 37.24
C ASP A 65 44.11 53.22 38.45
N HIS A 66 43.03 52.45 38.55
CA HIS A 66 42.14 52.44 39.69
C HIS A 66 42.72 51.45 40.68
N GLY A 67 43.49 51.96 41.65
CA GLY A 67 44.05 51.14 42.72
C GLY A 67 42.97 50.30 43.39
N ALA A 68 42.93 49.01 43.08
CA ALA A 68 42.01 48.08 43.72
C ALA A 68 42.49 47.81 45.17
N PRO A 69 41.64 47.92 46.18
CA PRO A 69 42.00 47.66 47.58
C PRO A 69 42.07 46.17 47.90
N ASN A 70 41.48 45.29 47.07
CA ASN A 70 41.50 43.84 47.24
C ASN A 70 41.21 43.10 45.92
N GLU A 71 41.36 41.77 45.95
CA GLU A 71 41.14 40.83 44.84
C GLU A 71 39.69 40.87 44.29
N ALA A 72 38.68 40.88 45.15
CA ALA A 72 37.27 40.94 44.74
C ALA A 72 36.93 42.20 43.91
N MET A 73 37.67 43.30 44.15
CA MET A 73 37.50 44.52 43.36
C MET A 73 38.20 44.41 41.99
N VAL A 74 39.30 43.65 41.86
CA VAL A 74 39.91 43.29 40.56
C VAL A 74 38.94 42.43 39.74
N GLU A 75 38.33 41.43 40.38
CA GLU A 75 37.33 40.57 39.76
C GLU A 75 36.17 41.40 39.14
N THR A 76 35.63 42.34 39.91
CA THR A 76 34.43 43.11 39.52
C THR A 76 34.74 44.26 38.56
N TRP A 77 35.82 45.02 38.80
CA TRP A 77 36.13 46.22 38.02
C TRP A 77 36.92 45.93 36.73
N PHE A 78 37.69 44.85 36.69
CA PHE A 78 38.57 44.55 35.55
C PHE A 78 38.19 43.25 34.82
N VAL A 79 38.13 42.11 35.53
CA VAL A 79 37.95 40.80 34.89
C VAL A 79 36.61 40.69 34.16
N LEU A 80 35.49 40.97 34.84
CA LEU A 80 34.16 40.84 34.23
C LEU A 80 33.97 41.77 33.02
N PRO A 81 34.30 43.07 33.10
CA PRO A 81 34.25 43.96 31.93
C PRO A 81 35.16 43.50 30.79
N LEU A 82 36.36 42.97 31.07
CA LEU A 82 37.27 42.48 30.04
C LEU A 82 36.69 41.27 29.31
N LEU A 83 36.12 40.31 30.03
CA LEU A 83 35.47 39.15 29.42
C LEU A 83 34.27 39.55 28.57
N GLU A 84 33.45 40.50 29.04
CA GLU A 84 32.32 41.04 28.27
C GLU A 84 32.79 41.75 26.99
N ALA A 85 33.85 42.57 27.09
CA ALA A 85 34.45 43.25 25.94
C ALA A 85 35.09 42.30 24.92
N LEU A 86 35.49 41.09 25.34
CA LEU A 86 35.99 40.01 24.49
C LEU A 86 34.86 39.13 23.90
N GLY A 87 33.59 39.48 24.17
CA GLY A 87 32.41 38.83 23.60
C GLY A 87 31.90 37.61 24.38
N HIS A 88 32.33 37.43 25.63
CA HIS A 88 31.79 36.38 26.50
C HIS A 88 30.48 36.84 27.15
N ASN A 89 29.45 35.98 27.11
CA ASN A 89 28.19 36.27 27.78
C ASN A 89 28.40 36.19 29.31
N PRO A 90 28.06 37.24 30.09
CA PRO A 90 28.19 37.22 31.55
C PRO A 90 27.47 36.03 32.22
N LEU A 91 26.39 35.53 31.63
CA LEU A 91 25.66 34.35 32.12
C LEU A 91 26.44 33.04 31.96
N HIS A 92 27.50 33.03 31.15
CA HIS A 92 28.39 31.87 30.93
C HIS A 92 29.71 31.98 31.71
N VAL A 93 29.82 32.96 32.60
CA VAL A 93 30.96 33.12 33.52
C VAL A 93 30.49 32.70 34.91
N ALA A 94 31.09 31.66 35.48
CA ALA A 94 30.77 31.19 36.83
C ALA A 94 31.90 31.54 37.79
N SER A 95 31.56 32.09 38.95
CA SER A 95 32.53 32.41 40.01
C SER A 95 32.69 31.26 41.01
N LYS A 96 33.86 31.19 41.66
CA LYS A 96 34.20 30.25 42.75
C LYS A 96 33.83 28.80 42.41
N VAL A 97 34.26 28.34 41.23
CA VAL A 97 33.93 27.01 40.71
C VAL A 97 34.78 25.96 41.43
N PRO A 98 34.16 24.95 42.09
CA PRO A 98 34.91 23.94 42.83
C PRO A 98 35.68 23.01 41.89
N VAL A 99 36.94 22.75 42.23
CA VAL A 99 37.83 21.88 41.46
C VAL A 99 38.04 20.56 42.20
N GLN A 100 37.82 19.44 41.51
CA GLN A 100 38.07 18.10 42.05
C GLN A 100 39.41 17.56 41.57
N PHE A 101 40.35 17.36 42.49
CA PHE A 101 41.62 16.68 42.23
C PHE A 101 41.51 15.17 42.49
N GLN A 102 42.11 14.33 41.65
CA GLN A 102 42.28 12.90 41.95
C GLN A 102 43.35 12.70 43.04
N GLU A 103 43.12 11.71 43.90
CA GLU A 103 43.80 11.44 45.19
C GLU A 103 45.32 11.61 45.20
N GLY A 104 45.85 12.23 46.27
CA GLY A 104 47.29 12.25 46.57
C GLY A 104 47.78 13.38 47.49
N ARG A 105 47.06 14.50 47.62
CA ARG A 105 47.43 15.60 48.55
C ARG A 105 46.59 15.53 49.82
N LYS A 106 47.25 15.61 50.99
CA LYS A 106 46.62 15.81 52.31
C LYS A 106 45.72 17.04 52.23
N GLN A 107 44.41 16.84 52.15
CA GLN A 107 43.43 17.92 52.22
C GLN A 107 43.59 18.62 53.57
N ARG A 108 43.85 19.94 53.57
CA ARG A 108 43.66 20.74 54.78
C ARG A 108 42.16 20.72 55.10
N PRO A 109 41.75 20.46 56.37
CA PRO A 109 40.34 20.43 56.70
C PRO A 109 39.72 21.81 56.47
N GLY A 110 38.71 21.90 55.59
CA GLY A 110 37.75 23.02 55.60
C GLY A 110 37.71 23.98 54.41
N ARG A 111 38.61 23.91 53.41
CA ARG A 111 38.50 24.76 52.19
C ARG A 111 38.65 23.92 50.92
N LYS A 112 37.58 23.85 50.11
CA LYS A 112 37.65 23.23 48.78
C LYS A 112 38.46 24.16 47.86
N PRO A 113 39.37 23.62 47.03
CA PRO A 113 40.01 24.43 46.01
C PRO A 113 38.96 24.88 44.99
N GLU A 114 38.89 26.19 44.76
CA GLU A 114 37.91 26.86 43.91
C GLU A 114 38.67 27.80 42.98
N ALA A 115 38.32 27.79 41.69
CA ALA A 115 38.82 28.76 40.72
C ALA A 115 38.00 30.05 40.82
N ASP A 116 38.64 31.22 40.68
CA ASP A 116 37.95 32.52 40.85
C ASP A 116 36.86 32.70 39.81
N PHE A 117 37.18 32.47 38.53
CA PHE A 117 36.17 32.31 37.48
C PHE A 117 36.47 31.17 36.51
N VAL A 118 35.40 30.64 35.92
CA VAL A 118 35.47 29.77 34.75
C VAL A 118 34.54 30.32 33.68
N VAL A 119 35.07 30.49 32.48
CA VAL A 119 34.32 30.96 31.31
C VAL A 119 33.95 29.75 30.46
N TYR A 120 32.66 29.60 30.16
CA TYR A 120 32.15 28.50 29.34
C TYR A 120 31.74 28.99 27.94
N ALA A 121 31.91 28.13 26.94
CA ALA A 121 31.45 28.44 25.58
C ALA A 121 29.93 28.57 25.50
N GLU A 122 29.22 27.65 26.17
CA GLU A 122 27.76 27.55 26.26
C GLU A 122 27.35 26.54 27.32
N LYS A 123 26.03 26.41 27.57
CA LYS A 123 25.49 25.39 28.45
C LYS A 123 25.63 23.99 27.82
N PRO A 124 25.82 22.94 28.64
CA PRO A 124 25.92 22.92 30.09
C PRO A 124 27.33 23.35 30.54
N PHE A 125 27.45 23.89 31.75
CA PHE A 125 28.73 24.35 32.29
C PHE A 125 29.50 23.16 32.89
N CYS A 126 30.37 22.56 32.09
CA CYS A 126 31.15 21.37 32.45
C CYS A 126 32.56 21.41 31.84
N ARG A 127 33.34 20.34 32.04
CA ARG A 127 34.73 20.26 31.56
C ARG A 127 34.84 20.30 30.04
N GLU A 128 33.81 19.81 29.34
CA GLU A 128 33.74 19.76 27.89
C GLU A 128 33.50 21.15 27.28
N THR A 129 32.86 22.05 28.02
CA THR A 129 32.47 23.39 27.54
C THR A 129 33.29 24.54 28.13
N SER A 130 34.18 24.28 29.09
CA SER A 130 35.08 25.28 29.68
C SER A 130 36.08 25.82 28.66
N LEU A 131 36.36 27.13 28.68
CA LEU A 131 37.26 27.81 27.76
C LEU A 131 38.44 28.47 28.48
N ILE A 132 38.15 29.23 29.53
CA ILE A 132 39.14 30.01 30.29
C ILE A 132 38.95 29.72 31.76
N VAL A 133 40.04 29.46 32.48
CA VAL A 133 40.07 29.63 33.94
C VAL A 133 40.73 30.95 34.25
N VAL A 134 40.09 31.74 35.12
CA VAL A 134 40.64 33.00 35.59
C VAL A 134 41.06 32.84 37.05
N GLU A 135 42.29 33.23 37.34
CA GLU A 135 42.82 33.32 38.69
C GLU A 135 43.21 34.79 38.95
N THR A 136 42.79 35.32 40.09
CA THR A 136 43.08 36.68 40.50
C THR A 136 43.99 36.73 41.72
N LYS A 137 44.83 37.76 41.81
CA LYS A 137 45.70 38.00 42.96
C LYS A 137 45.48 39.38 43.54
N HIS A 138 46.01 39.60 44.74
CA HIS A 138 45.96 40.91 45.36
C HIS A 138 46.71 41.95 44.50
N PRO A 139 46.23 43.21 44.36
CA PRO A 139 46.85 44.23 43.49
C PRO A 139 48.30 44.65 43.76
N ASN A 140 48.89 44.14 44.84
CA ASN A 140 50.29 44.38 45.22
C ASN A 140 51.09 43.07 45.28
N GLU A 141 50.47 41.94 44.92
CA GLU A 141 51.10 40.63 44.86
C GLU A 141 51.54 40.36 43.41
N PRO A 142 52.78 39.87 43.21
CA PRO A 142 53.26 39.49 41.89
C PRO A 142 52.52 38.25 41.37
N LEU A 143 52.46 38.08 40.05
CA LEU A 143 51.73 36.96 39.42
C LEU A 143 52.47 35.62 39.51
N ASP A 144 53.79 35.61 39.75
CA ASP A 144 54.65 34.42 39.74
C ASP A 144 54.12 33.25 40.62
N GLY A 145 53.50 33.55 41.76
CA GLY A 145 52.94 32.54 42.67
C GLY A 145 51.57 31.98 42.28
N GLY A 146 50.91 32.59 41.29
CA GLY A 146 49.56 32.21 40.83
C GLY A 146 49.53 31.18 39.70
N LYS A 147 50.62 31.03 38.95
CA LYS A 147 50.70 30.14 37.78
C LYS A 147 50.40 28.68 38.15
N ASP A 148 51.16 28.10 39.08
CA ASP A 148 51.03 26.68 39.47
C ASP A 148 49.61 26.33 39.95
N GLN A 149 48.98 27.28 40.67
CA GLN A 149 47.62 27.13 41.17
C GLN A 149 46.60 27.20 40.03
N GLY A 150 46.69 28.22 39.18
CA GLY A 150 45.79 28.41 38.03
C GLY A 150 45.89 27.28 37.01
N GLU A 151 47.10 26.78 36.72
CA GLU A 151 47.32 25.64 35.83
C GLU A 151 46.68 24.37 36.37
N SER A 152 46.79 24.14 37.68
CA SER A 152 46.16 23.00 38.34
C SER A 152 44.63 23.03 38.19
N TYR A 153 44.02 24.22 38.26
CA TYR A 153 42.58 24.40 38.06
C TYR A 153 42.17 24.23 36.59
N ALA A 154 42.88 24.89 35.69
CA ALA A 154 42.65 24.79 34.25
C ALA A 154 42.78 23.33 33.75
N ASN A 155 43.78 22.58 34.21
CA ASN A 155 43.94 21.16 33.90
C ASN A 155 42.77 20.31 34.40
N ALA A 156 42.36 20.49 35.66
CA ALA A 156 41.26 19.74 36.25
C ALA A 156 39.90 20.03 35.58
N LEU A 157 39.71 21.26 35.09
CA LEU A 157 38.52 21.70 34.35
C LEU A 157 38.64 21.52 32.83
N ARG A 158 39.79 21.02 32.33
CA ARG A 158 40.15 20.93 30.91
C ARG A 158 40.05 22.26 30.16
N ALA A 159 40.20 23.41 30.82
CA ALA A 159 40.23 24.69 30.13
C ALA A 159 41.59 24.87 29.43
N PRO A 160 41.63 25.18 28.12
CA PRO A 160 42.88 25.31 27.38
C PRO A 160 43.65 26.60 27.70
N VAL A 161 43.01 27.57 28.34
CA VAL A 161 43.61 28.87 28.65
C VAL A 161 43.46 29.21 30.13
N LEU A 162 44.54 29.70 30.72
CA LEU A 162 44.58 30.33 32.04
C LEU A 162 44.80 31.83 31.85
N MET A 163 43.95 32.64 32.47
CA MET A 163 44.11 34.09 32.57
C MET A 163 44.45 34.45 34.01
N LEU A 164 45.58 35.11 34.22
CA LEU A 164 46.11 35.46 35.54
C LEU A 164 46.26 36.97 35.64
N THR A 165 45.71 37.59 36.70
CA THR A 165 45.81 39.05 36.86
C THR A 165 45.72 39.51 38.31
N ASN A 166 46.35 40.65 38.61
CA ASN A 166 46.22 41.39 39.86
C ASN A 166 45.59 42.78 39.63
N GLY A 167 45.06 43.04 38.44
CA GLY A 167 44.51 44.35 38.04
C GLY A 167 45.57 45.39 37.63
N LYS A 168 46.87 45.10 37.78
CA LYS A 168 47.97 45.92 37.24
C LYS A 168 48.71 45.22 36.12
N GLN A 169 48.83 43.90 36.20
CA GLN A 169 49.44 43.03 35.21
C GLN A 169 48.42 41.98 34.76
N LEU A 170 48.50 41.60 33.50
CA LEU A 170 47.71 40.52 32.92
C LEU A 170 48.65 39.56 32.22
N GLU A 171 48.51 38.27 32.52
CA GLU A 171 49.15 37.19 31.82
C GLU A 171 48.11 36.22 31.26
N VAL A 172 48.37 35.72 30.05
CA VAL A 172 47.58 34.68 29.41
C VAL A 172 48.49 33.51 29.10
N TRP A 173 48.15 32.37 29.68
CA TRP A 173 48.90 31.13 29.56
C TRP A 173 48.11 30.13 28.73
N GLN A 174 48.74 29.60 27.69
CA GLN A 174 48.21 28.49 26.91
C GLN A 174 48.67 27.18 27.54
N LEU A 175 47.71 26.37 27.98
CA LEU A 175 48.03 25.07 28.58
C LEU A 175 48.44 24.07 27.50
N GLN A 176 49.55 23.37 27.78
CA GLN A 176 50.06 22.30 26.96
C GLN A 176 49.93 20.98 27.73
N GLN A 177 49.41 19.92 27.10
CA GLN A 177 49.16 18.66 27.81
C GLN A 177 50.44 17.87 28.12
N ALA A 178 51.50 18.06 27.33
CA ALA A 178 52.70 17.22 27.36
C ALA A 178 53.99 17.98 27.71
N ILE A 179 53.94 19.30 27.78
CA ILE A 179 55.08 20.19 28.07
C ILE A 179 54.62 21.32 29.01
N GLU A 180 55.56 22.16 29.43
CA GLU A 180 55.25 23.33 30.24
C GLU A 180 54.32 24.31 29.50
N SER A 181 53.36 24.92 30.21
CA SER A 181 52.47 25.92 29.63
C SER A 181 53.25 27.14 29.16
N GLU A 182 52.82 27.71 28.05
CA GLU A 182 53.47 28.85 27.41
C GLU A 182 52.74 30.14 27.76
N CYS A 183 53.47 31.17 28.21
CA CYS A 183 52.92 32.51 28.37
C CYS A 183 52.84 33.15 26.99
N VAL A 184 51.63 33.19 26.42
CA VAL A 184 51.38 33.69 25.06
C VAL A 184 51.13 35.19 25.04
N PHE A 185 50.86 35.78 26.20
CA PHE A 185 50.67 37.22 26.34
C PHE A 185 50.96 37.68 27.77
N SER A 186 51.69 38.78 27.92
CA SER A 186 51.90 39.47 29.20
C SER A 186 52.01 40.97 28.93
N CYS A 187 51.30 41.79 29.72
CA CYS A 187 51.45 43.24 29.69
C CYS A 187 50.99 43.90 31.00
N ASP A 188 51.35 45.16 31.18
CA ASP A 188 50.70 46.02 32.17
C ASP A 188 49.28 46.38 31.69
N VAL A 189 48.30 46.38 32.59
CA VAL A 189 46.89 46.66 32.30
C VAL A 189 46.71 48.09 31.74
N ALA A 190 47.58 49.02 32.13
CA ALA A 190 47.63 50.38 31.57
C ALA A 190 47.93 50.39 30.05
N GLU A 191 48.62 49.37 29.53
CA GLU A 191 49.00 49.24 28.12
C GLU A 191 48.04 48.35 27.32
N LEU A 192 47.08 47.70 27.99
CA LEU A 192 46.18 46.68 27.42
C LEU A 192 45.43 47.15 26.16
N ARG A 193 45.08 48.45 26.09
CA ARG A 193 44.42 49.04 24.92
C ARG A 193 45.26 48.90 23.64
N GLN A 194 46.58 49.07 23.76
CA GLN A 194 47.51 48.97 22.63
C GLN A 194 47.60 47.53 22.10
N HIS A 195 47.28 46.55 22.96
CA HIS A 195 47.30 45.13 22.69
C HIS A 195 45.92 44.51 22.43
N ARG A 196 44.87 45.32 22.28
CA ARG A 196 43.48 44.85 22.06
C ARG A 196 43.38 43.80 20.95
N ALA A 197 43.99 44.05 19.79
CA ALA A 197 43.92 43.13 18.66
C ALA A 197 44.57 41.77 18.98
N ILE A 198 45.64 41.75 19.78
CA ILE A 198 46.29 40.52 20.22
C ILE A 198 45.34 39.76 21.14
N LEU A 199 44.78 40.42 22.15
CA LEU A 199 43.83 39.83 23.10
C LEU A 199 42.57 39.29 22.43
N GLU A 200 41.98 40.02 21.48
CA GLU A 200 40.83 39.54 20.72
C GLU A 200 41.17 38.28 19.90
N ASN A 201 42.40 38.17 19.39
CA ASN A 201 42.87 37.00 18.66
C ASN A 201 43.11 35.76 19.53
N ILE A 202 43.39 35.92 20.83
CA ILE A 202 43.70 34.80 21.74
C ILE A 202 42.57 34.46 22.73
N LEU A 203 41.78 35.46 23.16
CA LEU A 203 40.80 35.31 24.24
C LEU A 203 39.35 35.58 23.83
N SER A 204 39.06 36.05 22.61
CA SER A 204 37.66 36.24 22.20
C SER A 204 36.92 34.90 22.14
N LEU A 205 35.59 34.93 22.39
CA LEU A 205 34.75 33.73 22.30
C LEU A 205 34.90 33.01 20.96
N ARG A 206 35.00 33.77 19.86
CA ARG A 206 35.18 33.22 18.52
C ARG A 206 36.55 32.55 18.33
N ALA A 207 37.63 33.20 18.78
CA ALA A 207 38.99 32.66 18.68
C ALA A 207 39.15 31.37 19.51
N LEU A 208 38.58 31.35 20.72
CA LEU A 208 38.66 30.20 21.61
C LEU A 208 37.80 29.03 21.11
N ARG A 209 36.58 29.25 20.61
CA ARG A 209 35.78 28.19 19.98
C ARG A 209 36.50 27.57 18.78
N SER A 210 37.10 28.40 17.93
CA SER A 210 37.88 27.95 16.79
C SER A 210 39.07 27.08 17.24
N SER A 211 39.84 27.54 18.22
CA SER A 211 41.01 26.81 18.74
C SER A 211 40.61 25.52 19.45
N CYS A 212 39.53 25.52 20.23
CA CYS A 212 39.03 24.34 20.92
C CYS A 212 38.46 23.28 19.99
N SER A 213 37.96 23.65 18.81
CA SER A 213 37.46 22.68 17.82
C SER A 213 38.55 21.72 17.31
N LEU A 214 39.82 22.10 17.46
CA LEU A 214 40.99 21.28 17.12
C LEU A 214 41.41 20.32 18.25
N LEU A 215 40.84 20.47 19.46
CA LEU A 215 41.18 19.66 20.63
C LEU A 215 40.23 18.46 20.74
N ALA A 216 40.76 17.24 20.56
CA ALA A 216 39.97 16.00 20.55
C ALA A 216 39.13 15.74 21.82
N HIS A 217 39.46 16.38 22.95
CA HIS A 217 38.76 16.23 24.23
C HIS A 217 37.69 17.30 24.48
N LYS A 218 37.50 18.25 23.55
CA LYS A 218 36.45 19.28 23.59
C LYS A 218 35.32 18.88 22.65
N ARG A 219 34.11 18.71 23.21
CA ARG A 219 32.94 18.19 22.51
C ARG A 219 31.70 19.06 22.77
N PHE A 220 31.67 20.24 22.16
CA PHE A 220 30.51 21.16 22.19
C PHE A 220 29.30 20.63 21.37
N ASP A 221 29.54 19.62 20.54
CA ASP A 221 28.60 18.98 19.61
C ASP A 221 27.58 18.04 20.27
N VAL A 222 27.79 17.61 21.52
CA VAL A 222 27.06 16.48 22.13
C VAL A 222 25.61 16.82 22.53
N LEU A 223 25.29 18.08 22.86
CA LEU A 223 23.94 18.47 23.30
C LEU A 223 23.16 19.26 22.26
N SER A 224 23.85 19.94 21.34
CA SER A 224 23.22 20.52 20.14
C SER A 224 22.69 19.42 19.20
N SER A 225 23.28 18.23 19.22
CA SER A 225 22.84 17.06 18.41
C SER A 225 21.83 16.12 19.11
N ASP A 226 21.51 16.32 20.39
CA ASP A 226 20.53 15.47 21.09
C ASP A 226 19.11 15.72 20.58
N LEU A 227 18.51 14.72 19.94
CA LEU A 227 17.13 14.73 19.43
C LEU A 227 16.23 13.75 20.19
N GLY A 228 16.68 13.22 21.34
CA GLY A 228 16.01 12.14 22.04
C GLY A 228 14.58 12.46 22.48
N ASP A 229 14.28 13.73 22.82
CA ASP A 229 12.91 14.15 23.16
C ASP A 229 11.96 14.06 21.97
N TYR A 230 12.42 14.48 20.79
CA TYR A 230 11.67 14.33 19.54
C TYR A 230 11.46 12.85 19.21
N GLU A 231 12.52 12.04 19.26
CA GLU A 231 12.47 10.61 18.93
C GLU A 231 11.53 9.84 19.87
N ARG A 232 11.61 10.07 21.19
CA ARG A 232 10.69 9.46 22.17
C ARG A 232 9.24 9.84 21.90
N ALA A 233 8.97 11.12 21.63
CA ALA A 233 7.62 11.57 21.31
C ALA A 233 7.11 10.96 19.99
N ALA A 234 7.95 10.92 18.96
CA ALA A 234 7.60 10.31 17.68
C ALA A 234 7.32 8.80 17.82
N HIS A 235 8.16 8.07 18.57
CA HIS A 235 8.01 6.64 18.85
C HIS A 235 6.72 6.35 19.62
N GLN A 236 6.47 7.06 20.73
CA GLN A 236 5.26 6.87 21.56
C GLN A 236 3.97 7.10 20.77
N ARG A 237 3.95 8.05 19.83
CA ARG A 237 2.76 8.31 18.98
C ARG A 237 2.39 7.13 18.09
N VAL A 238 3.35 6.30 17.68
CA VAL A 238 3.11 5.20 16.73
C VAL A 238 3.19 3.81 17.34
N GLU A 239 3.70 3.68 18.57
CA GLU A 239 3.95 2.43 19.29
C GLU A 239 2.76 1.46 19.26
N HIS A 240 1.58 1.92 19.70
CA HIS A 240 0.40 1.05 19.78
C HIS A 240 0.01 0.46 18.41
N GLY A 241 -0.01 1.30 17.37
CA GLY A 241 -0.35 0.86 16.01
C GLY A 241 0.72 -0.04 15.39
N ALA A 242 2.00 0.20 15.70
CA ALA A 242 3.11 -0.60 15.21
C ALA A 242 3.15 -2.00 15.88
N GLN A 243 2.98 -2.08 17.19
CA GLN A 243 2.96 -3.34 17.94
C GLN A 243 1.77 -4.24 17.57
N GLN A 244 0.65 -3.64 17.19
CA GLN A 244 -0.54 -4.36 16.71
C GLN A 244 -0.48 -4.71 15.21
N SER A 245 0.62 -4.47 14.53
CA SER A 245 0.76 -4.76 13.10
C SER A 245 1.55 -6.06 12.84
N ILE A 246 1.06 -6.89 11.93
CA ILE A 246 1.83 -8.02 11.42
C ILE A 246 2.82 -7.59 10.33
N GLU A 247 3.78 -8.44 10.00
CA GLU A 247 4.60 -8.26 8.80
C GLU A 247 3.71 -8.39 7.55
N ARG A 248 3.99 -7.57 6.54
CA ARG A 248 3.17 -7.48 5.33
C ARG A 248 3.98 -7.83 4.10
N GLN A 249 3.34 -8.51 3.16
CA GLN A 249 3.91 -8.70 1.84
C GLN A 249 3.67 -7.48 0.94
N LEU A 250 4.74 -6.99 0.34
CA LEU A 250 4.72 -6.01 -0.73
C LEU A 250 5.14 -6.67 -2.03
N LEU A 251 4.50 -6.31 -3.13
CA LEU A 251 4.91 -6.72 -4.46
C LEU A 251 5.54 -5.53 -5.14
N ASP A 252 6.82 -5.63 -5.44
CA ASP A 252 7.45 -4.66 -6.31
C ASP A 252 6.79 -4.75 -7.70
N HIS A 253 6.19 -3.65 -8.16
CA HIS A 253 5.50 -3.64 -9.44
C HIS A 253 6.45 -3.96 -10.59
N VAL A 254 7.68 -3.45 -10.49
CA VAL A 254 8.72 -3.53 -11.51
C VAL A 254 9.28 -4.93 -11.52
N THR A 255 9.57 -5.50 -10.34
CA THR A 255 10.38 -6.74 -10.27
C THR A 255 9.56 -8.00 -10.02
N LYS A 256 8.26 -7.84 -9.69
CA LYS A 256 7.36 -8.85 -9.09
C LYS A 256 7.94 -9.60 -7.90
N GLN A 257 9.04 -9.14 -7.32
CA GLN A 257 9.55 -9.75 -6.11
C GLN A 257 8.61 -9.40 -4.97
N ARG A 258 8.32 -10.41 -4.16
CA ARG A 258 7.64 -10.22 -2.89
C ARG A 258 8.70 -9.81 -1.87
N LEU A 259 8.46 -8.69 -1.23
CA LEU A 259 9.30 -8.12 -0.18
C LEU A 259 8.49 -8.15 1.11
N SER A 260 9.12 -8.55 2.21
CA SER A 260 8.53 -8.33 3.53
C SER A 260 8.62 -6.85 3.88
N SER A 261 7.60 -6.32 4.57
CA SER A 261 7.62 -4.97 5.13
C SER A 261 8.82 -4.72 6.04
N ARG A 262 9.35 -5.77 6.67
CA ARG A 262 10.53 -5.70 7.54
C ARG A 262 11.81 -5.36 6.78
N GLU A 263 11.84 -5.63 5.47
CA GLU A 263 13.00 -5.39 4.62
C GLU A 263 13.01 -3.96 4.07
N LEU A 264 11.92 -3.19 4.22
CA LEU A 264 11.76 -1.86 3.62
C LEU A 264 12.85 -0.88 4.03
N LEU A 265 13.15 -0.77 5.33
CA LEU A 265 14.21 0.11 5.83
C LEU A 265 15.61 -0.32 5.37
N GLY A 266 15.78 -1.58 4.97
CA GLY A 266 17.02 -2.15 4.47
C GLY A 266 17.15 -2.10 2.93
N LEU A 267 16.13 -1.62 2.21
CA LEU A 267 16.20 -1.51 0.75
C LEU A 267 17.34 -0.57 0.33
N VAL A 268 18.21 -1.06 -0.56
CA VAL A 268 19.26 -0.25 -1.16
C VAL A 268 18.63 0.75 -2.14
N GLY A 269 18.69 2.05 -1.84
CA GLY A 269 18.11 3.08 -2.71
C GLY A 269 17.73 4.37 -1.97
N LYS A 270 16.89 5.22 -2.60
CA LYS A 270 16.39 6.50 -2.07
C LYS A 270 15.03 6.38 -1.33
N GLY A 271 14.58 5.17 -1.03
CA GLY A 271 13.25 4.88 -0.45
C GLY A 271 12.30 4.21 -1.46
N ALA A 272 10.98 4.33 -1.25
CA ALA A 272 9.95 3.65 -2.06
C ALA A 272 8.59 4.36 -2.06
N ILE A 273 7.80 4.15 -3.12
CA ILE A 273 6.40 4.53 -3.18
C ILE A 273 5.55 3.30 -2.88
N VAL A 274 4.82 3.31 -1.76
CA VAL A 274 3.93 2.21 -1.38
C VAL A 274 2.50 2.50 -1.84
N THR A 275 1.98 1.64 -2.73
CA THR A 275 0.63 1.78 -3.28
C THR A 275 -0.33 0.74 -2.71
N ALA A 276 -1.57 1.15 -2.41
CA ALA A 276 -2.62 0.21 -2.01
C ALA A 276 -4.03 0.85 -2.09
N ALA A 277 -5.05 0.00 -2.25
CA ALA A 277 -6.46 0.42 -2.13
C ALA A 277 -6.82 0.84 -0.68
N SER A 278 -8.03 1.37 -0.50
CA SER A 278 -8.54 1.72 0.83
C SER A 278 -8.61 0.48 1.73
N GLY A 279 -8.28 0.62 3.02
CA GLY A 279 -8.33 -0.47 3.99
C GLY A 279 -7.16 -1.48 3.94
N TYR A 280 -6.18 -1.31 3.05
CA TYR A 280 -5.03 -2.22 2.95
C TYR A 280 -3.93 -2.00 4.00
N GLY A 281 -4.03 -0.94 4.81
CA GLY A 281 -3.11 -0.69 5.92
C GLY A 281 -1.89 0.18 5.58
N LYS A 282 -1.99 1.07 4.58
CA LYS A 282 -0.92 2.02 4.21
C LYS A 282 -0.41 2.83 5.40
N THR A 283 -1.30 3.49 6.13
CA THR A 283 -0.95 4.28 7.33
C THR A 283 -0.41 3.41 8.46
N VAL A 284 -0.89 2.17 8.61
CA VAL A 284 -0.35 1.23 9.61
C VAL A 284 1.09 0.88 9.27
N LEU A 285 1.39 0.62 8.00
CA LEU A 285 2.75 0.39 7.52
C LEU A 285 3.64 1.62 7.71
N ALA A 286 3.16 2.82 7.38
CA ALA A 286 3.91 4.06 7.59
C ALA A 286 4.29 4.26 9.07
N ARG A 287 3.37 3.96 9.99
CA ARG A 287 3.61 4.00 11.44
C ARG A 287 4.65 2.95 11.88
N LYS A 288 4.55 1.72 11.35
CA LYS A 288 5.53 0.65 11.61
C LYS A 288 6.92 1.04 11.12
N LEU A 289 7.03 1.62 9.93
CA LEU A 289 8.29 2.13 9.39
C LEU A 289 8.91 3.21 10.27
N LEU A 290 8.11 4.16 10.77
CA LEU A 290 8.59 5.19 11.69
C LEU A 290 9.10 4.55 12.99
N TYR A 291 8.33 3.62 13.55
CA TYR A 291 8.67 2.91 14.78
C TYR A 291 10.02 2.19 14.66
N GLU A 292 10.16 1.32 13.66
CA GLU A 292 11.38 0.55 13.40
C GLU A 292 12.59 1.44 13.08
N ALA A 293 12.39 2.55 12.37
CA ALA A 293 13.47 3.49 12.06
C ALA A 293 14.01 4.20 13.30
N ILE A 294 13.14 4.56 14.25
CA ILE A 294 13.57 5.16 15.53
C ILE A 294 14.33 4.13 16.37
N GLU A 295 13.85 2.89 16.46
CA GLU A 295 14.57 1.83 17.18
C GLU A 295 15.96 1.56 16.59
N GLN A 296 16.09 1.53 15.26
CA GLN A 296 17.39 1.41 14.59
C GLN A 296 18.33 2.56 14.92
N ARG A 297 17.80 3.79 15.03
CA ARG A 297 18.59 4.97 15.37
C ARG A 297 18.97 5.03 16.87
N TRP A 298 18.14 4.52 17.76
CA TRP A 298 18.53 4.33 19.16
C TRP A 298 19.64 3.29 19.32
N ALA A 299 19.65 2.26 18.49
CA ALA A 299 20.74 1.29 18.44
C ALA A 299 22.02 1.87 17.82
N ASP A 300 21.89 2.75 16.82
CA ASP A 300 22.99 3.40 16.12
C ASP A 300 22.64 4.87 15.76
N PRO A 301 23.13 5.86 16.54
CA PRO A 301 22.84 7.28 16.32
C PRO A 301 23.31 7.85 14.98
N THR A 302 24.15 7.10 14.23
CA THR A 302 24.62 7.49 12.89
C THR A 302 23.60 7.20 11.78
N LYS A 303 22.55 6.44 12.07
CA LYS A 303 21.44 6.19 11.15
C LYS A 303 20.64 7.46 10.87
N ALA A 304 20.03 7.55 9.69
CA ALA A 304 19.22 8.68 9.28
C ALA A 304 18.10 9.01 10.28
N LEU A 305 17.81 10.30 10.50
CA LEU A 305 16.74 10.74 11.41
C LEU A 305 15.37 10.56 10.73
N PRO A 306 14.44 9.78 11.31
CA PRO A 306 13.12 9.58 10.72
C PRO A 306 12.12 10.66 11.14
N VAL A 307 11.32 11.13 10.18
CA VAL A 307 10.26 12.14 10.37
C VAL A 307 9.04 11.76 9.54
N ASP A 308 7.88 11.68 10.18
CA ASP A 308 6.59 11.49 9.50
C ASP A 308 6.01 12.82 8.99
N VAL A 309 5.45 12.77 7.80
CA VAL A 309 4.76 13.87 7.13
C VAL A 309 3.37 13.40 6.72
N PHE A 310 2.34 14.00 7.32
CA PHE A 310 1.00 13.87 6.79
C PHE A 310 0.85 14.86 5.63
N VAL A 311 0.67 14.35 4.41
CA VAL A 311 0.75 15.16 3.18
C VAL A 311 -0.26 16.33 3.15
N PRO A 312 -1.54 16.14 3.54
CA PRO A 312 -2.50 17.24 3.55
C PRO A 312 -2.09 18.44 4.42
N ASP A 313 -1.51 18.18 5.59
CA ASP A 313 -1.04 19.24 6.50
C ASP A 313 0.09 20.06 5.87
N LEU A 314 1.04 19.38 5.22
CA LEU A 314 2.15 20.05 4.54
C LEU A 314 1.62 20.99 3.45
N VAL A 315 0.76 20.48 2.56
CA VAL A 315 0.20 21.26 1.44
C VAL A 315 -0.65 22.43 1.96
N GLN A 316 -1.51 22.19 2.95
CA GLN A 316 -2.36 23.26 3.50
C GLN A 316 -1.55 24.34 4.22
N SER A 317 -0.44 23.97 4.88
CA SER A 317 0.41 24.93 5.58
C SER A 317 1.05 25.97 4.67
N GLY A 318 1.14 25.69 3.36
CA GLY A 318 1.82 26.52 2.37
C GLY A 318 3.33 26.67 2.59
N LYS A 319 3.91 25.92 3.53
CA LYS A 319 5.35 25.93 3.86
C LYS A 319 6.14 25.04 2.92
N SER A 320 7.45 25.28 2.81
CA SER A 320 8.35 24.33 2.15
C SER A 320 8.45 23.02 2.96
N LEU A 321 8.89 21.93 2.31
CA LEU A 321 9.10 20.64 2.99
C LEU A 321 10.09 20.80 4.16
N GLU A 322 11.21 21.49 3.94
CA GLU A 322 12.24 21.70 4.99
C GLU A 322 11.68 22.48 6.17
N ASP A 323 10.95 23.57 5.92
CA ASP A 323 10.32 24.36 6.99
C ASP A 323 9.35 23.50 7.80
N PHE A 324 8.57 22.65 7.14
CA PHE A 324 7.63 21.77 7.81
C PHE A 324 8.34 20.75 8.72
N LEU A 325 9.40 20.11 8.22
CA LEU A 325 10.22 19.15 8.98
C LEU A 325 10.92 19.83 10.17
N THR A 326 11.47 21.02 9.98
CA THR A 326 12.10 21.81 11.06
C THR A 326 11.10 22.14 12.14
N ASN A 327 9.89 22.60 11.78
CA ASN A 327 8.84 22.93 12.75
C ASN A 327 8.43 21.72 13.59
N ARG A 328 8.38 20.52 12.99
CA ARG A 328 8.08 19.26 13.70
C ARG A 328 9.10 18.94 14.80
N ILE A 329 10.39 19.14 14.53
CA ILE A 329 11.48 18.88 15.50
C ILE A 329 11.56 20.01 16.53
N GLN A 330 11.43 21.26 16.08
CA GLN A 330 11.52 22.44 16.92
C GLN A 330 10.48 22.45 18.06
N ALA A 331 9.33 21.83 17.85
CA ALA A 331 8.30 21.63 18.89
C ALA A 331 8.83 20.89 20.13
N TYR A 332 9.87 20.07 20.00
CA TYR A 332 10.51 19.31 21.07
C TYR A 332 11.93 19.78 21.38
N LYS A 333 12.59 20.47 20.43
CA LYS A 333 13.90 21.09 20.60
C LYS A 333 13.87 22.58 20.24
N PRO A 334 13.53 23.46 21.20
CA PRO A 334 13.53 24.90 20.97
C PRO A 334 14.89 25.40 20.45
N GLY A 335 14.87 26.23 19.41
CA GLY A 335 16.09 26.75 18.76
C GLY A 335 16.65 25.87 17.65
N PHE A 336 16.05 24.71 17.37
CA PHE A 336 16.35 23.94 16.15
C PHE A 336 15.99 24.77 14.90
N SER A 337 16.87 24.78 13.89
CA SER A 337 16.78 25.64 12.71
C SER A 337 16.88 24.83 11.42
N ASN A 338 16.46 25.42 10.29
CA ASN A 338 16.63 24.79 8.97
C ASN A 338 18.09 24.42 8.71
N ALA A 339 19.05 25.29 9.06
CA ALA A 339 20.47 25.00 8.87
C ALA A 339 20.89 23.71 9.62
N ALA A 340 20.40 23.51 10.84
CA ALA A 340 20.66 22.29 11.61
C ALA A 340 20.04 21.04 10.96
N LEU A 341 18.83 21.14 10.42
CA LEU A 341 18.19 20.05 9.67
C LEU A 341 19.01 19.67 8.43
N GLN A 342 19.43 20.67 7.65
CA GLN A 342 20.22 20.48 6.43
C GLN A 342 21.57 19.82 6.74
N ASP A 343 22.21 20.22 7.85
CA ASP A 343 23.47 19.59 8.29
C ASP A 343 23.27 18.13 8.68
N ILE A 344 22.19 17.79 9.39
CA ILE A 344 21.84 16.39 9.70
C ILE A 344 21.56 15.61 8.41
N ALA A 345 20.80 16.18 7.47
CA ALA A 345 20.46 15.55 6.20
C ALA A 345 21.71 15.21 5.36
N ARG A 346 22.73 16.07 5.38
CA ARG A 346 24.02 15.83 4.70
C ARG A 346 24.91 14.84 5.46
N ARG A 347 24.94 14.91 6.79
CA ARG A 347 25.82 14.10 7.64
C ARG A 347 25.31 12.67 7.82
N ASP A 348 24.09 12.53 8.33
CA ASP A 348 23.51 11.25 8.77
C ASP A 348 22.42 10.76 7.80
N GLY A 349 21.77 11.69 7.08
CA GLY A 349 20.60 11.42 6.25
C GLY A 349 19.28 11.68 7.00
N LEU A 350 18.18 11.71 6.25
CA LEU A 350 16.81 11.83 6.77
C LEU A 350 15.94 10.73 6.20
N ILE A 351 15.01 10.19 7.00
CA ILE A 351 13.95 9.29 6.52
C ILE A 351 12.64 10.06 6.57
N VAL A 352 12.08 10.42 5.41
CA VAL A 352 10.80 11.14 5.32
C VAL A 352 9.71 10.13 4.96
N ILE A 353 8.74 9.96 5.86
CA ILE A 353 7.60 9.06 5.65
C ILE A 353 6.37 9.92 5.35
N ALA A 354 6.06 10.10 4.07
CA ALA A 354 4.94 10.89 3.57
C ALA A 354 3.68 10.01 3.42
N ASP A 355 2.72 10.18 4.32
CA ASP A 355 1.46 9.42 4.32
C ASP A 355 0.32 10.19 3.63
N SER A 356 -0.56 9.45 2.97
CA SER A 356 -1.82 9.95 2.40
C SER A 356 -1.67 10.93 1.22
N PHE A 357 -0.79 10.63 0.28
CA PHE A 357 -0.56 11.46 -0.91
C PHE A 357 -1.82 11.66 -1.78
N GLU A 358 -2.73 10.69 -1.79
CA GLU A 358 -3.99 10.78 -2.53
C GLU A 358 -4.97 11.84 -1.97
N ARG A 359 -4.77 12.31 -0.74
CA ARG A 359 -5.74 13.18 -0.03
C ARG A 359 -5.59 14.68 -0.35
N VAL A 360 -4.66 15.04 -1.21
CA VAL A 360 -4.49 16.40 -1.73
C VAL A 360 -4.90 16.47 -3.20
N ASP A 361 -5.28 17.67 -3.66
CA ASP A 361 -5.68 17.89 -5.05
C ASP A 361 -4.51 17.76 -6.04
N ARG A 362 -4.82 17.79 -7.34
CA ARG A 362 -3.80 17.61 -8.40
C ARG A 362 -2.67 18.64 -8.34
N LEU A 363 -2.98 19.88 -7.98
CA LEU A 363 -1.98 20.95 -7.88
C LEU A 363 -1.05 20.72 -6.69
N GLY A 364 -1.61 20.38 -5.52
CA GLY A 364 -0.85 20.02 -4.32
C GLY A 364 0.04 18.80 -4.52
N ARG A 365 -0.46 17.75 -5.20
CA ARG A 365 0.35 16.56 -5.57
C ARG A 365 1.54 16.93 -6.43
N SER A 366 1.32 17.72 -7.48
CA SER A 366 2.37 18.14 -8.42
C SER A 366 3.44 18.98 -7.73
N TRP A 367 3.01 19.86 -6.81
CA TRP A 367 3.93 20.67 -6.00
C TRP A 367 4.76 19.80 -5.04
N LEU A 368 4.14 18.88 -4.32
CA LEU A 368 4.84 18.01 -3.37
C LEU A 368 5.82 17.07 -4.08
N GLU A 369 5.42 16.51 -5.21
CA GLU A 369 6.28 15.68 -6.05
C GLU A 369 7.54 16.45 -6.49
N ALA A 370 7.40 17.72 -6.87
CA ALA A 370 8.53 18.59 -7.16
C ALA A 370 9.42 18.84 -5.93
N GLN A 371 8.83 19.12 -4.75
CA GLN A 371 9.58 19.34 -3.50
C GLN A 371 10.39 18.10 -3.09
N LEU A 372 9.77 16.91 -3.10
CA LEU A 372 10.43 15.65 -2.76
C LEU A 372 11.54 15.29 -3.75
N ARG A 373 11.34 15.55 -5.05
CA ARG A 373 12.38 15.34 -6.07
C ARG A 373 13.60 16.22 -5.82
N THR A 374 13.39 17.52 -5.56
CA THR A 374 14.47 18.45 -5.23
C THR A 374 15.19 18.02 -3.95
N PHE A 375 14.44 17.66 -2.91
CA PHE A 375 14.99 17.18 -1.65
C PHE A 375 15.87 15.93 -1.82
N LEU A 376 15.44 14.94 -2.61
CA LEU A 376 16.22 13.74 -2.94
C LEU A 376 17.44 14.01 -3.84
N ALA A 377 17.48 15.15 -4.53
CA ALA A 377 18.64 15.59 -5.30
C ALA A 377 19.65 16.30 -4.40
N ASP A 378 19.17 17.17 -3.51
CA ASP A 378 20.00 17.98 -2.62
C ASP A 378 20.60 17.17 -1.45
N TYR A 379 19.93 16.09 -1.01
CA TYR A 379 20.36 15.23 0.09
C TYR A 379 20.47 13.76 -0.34
N PRO A 380 21.63 13.31 -0.87
CA PRO A 380 21.80 11.95 -1.40
C PRO A 380 21.65 10.82 -0.37
N LYS A 381 21.77 11.11 0.93
CA LYS A 381 21.56 10.17 2.04
C LYS A 381 20.11 10.12 2.53
N ALA A 382 19.22 10.93 1.96
CA ALA A 382 17.83 10.93 2.34
C ALA A 382 17.07 9.75 1.73
N LEU A 383 16.16 9.18 2.52
CA LEU A 383 15.22 8.14 2.15
C LEU A 383 13.81 8.72 2.21
N VAL A 384 13.01 8.50 1.18
CA VAL A 384 11.63 8.98 1.11
C VAL A 384 10.70 7.79 0.89
N TYR A 385 9.75 7.61 1.81
CA TYR A 385 8.67 6.64 1.69
C TYR A 385 7.36 7.37 1.49
N VAL A 386 6.68 7.16 0.36
CA VAL A 386 5.39 7.82 0.07
C VAL A 386 4.30 6.76 0.04
N THR A 387 3.23 6.91 0.81
CA THR A 387 2.04 6.06 0.68
C THR A 387 0.99 6.72 -0.22
N SER A 388 0.39 5.95 -1.12
CA SER A 388 -0.62 6.48 -2.05
C SER A 388 -1.60 5.40 -2.56
N ARG A 389 -2.65 5.82 -3.27
CA ARG A 389 -3.42 4.94 -4.17
C ARG A 389 -2.69 4.86 -5.52
N SER A 390 -2.70 3.67 -6.14
CA SER A 390 -1.93 3.41 -7.37
C SER A 390 -2.24 4.39 -8.53
N GLN A 391 -3.50 4.81 -8.64
CA GLN A 391 -3.98 5.73 -9.70
C GLN A 391 -3.35 7.13 -9.61
N VAL A 392 -2.94 7.56 -8.42
CA VAL A 392 -2.49 8.93 -8.14
C VAL A 392 -1.10 8.99 -7.51
N ALA A 393 -0.37 7.87 -7.56
CA ALA A 393 0.99 7.76 -7.04
C ALA A 393 1.96 8.72 -7.78
N PRO A 394 2.97 9.30 -7.08
CA PRO A 394 3.91 10.24 -7.67
C PRO A 394 4.94 9.53 -8.58
N ARG A 395 4.69 9.48 -9.88
CA ARG A 395 5.49 8.71 -10.85
C ARG A 395 6.82 9.36 -11.24
N GLN A 396 7.02 10.65 -10.97
CA GLN A 396 8.22 11.42 -11.34
C GLN A 396 9.34 11.35 -10.29
N LEU A 397 9.13 10.69 -9.14
CA LEU A 397 10.15 10.58 -8.09
C LEU A 397 11.23 9.53 -8.40
N GLU A 398 11.08 8.74 -9.46
CA GLU A 398 12.02 7.66 -9.84
C GLU A 398 12.33 6.67 -8.70
N LEU A 399 11.39 6.52 -7.75
CA LEU A 399 11.47 5.56 -6.65
C LEU A 399 10.81 4.23 -7.04
N PRO A 400 11.24 3.08 -6.48
CA PRO A 400 10.56 1.81 -6.67
C PRO A 400 9.12 1.89 -6.16
N VAL A 401 8.18 1.36 -6.94
CA VAL A 401 6.75 1.34 -6.60
C VAL A 401 6.38 -0.04 -6.09
N LEU A 402 5.99 -0.13 -4.81
CA LEU A 402 5.70 -1.36 -4.10
C LEU A 402 4.20 -1.43 -3.78
N ALA A 403 3.48 -2.38 -4.37
CA ALA A 403 2.08 -2.63 -4.04
C ALA A 403 1.95 -3.44 -2.75
N LEU A 404 1.34 -2.84 -1.73
CA LEU A 404 0.97 -3.57 -0.52
C LEU A 404 -0.10 -4.62 -0.86
N GLN A 405 0.22 -5.89 -0.64
CA GLN A 405 -0.63 -7.00 -1.06
C GLN A 405 -1.81 -7.21 -0.10
N HIS A 406 -2.83 -7.88 -0.61
CA HIS A 406 -3.89 -8.47 0.21
C HIS A 406 -3.31 -9.48 1.19
N TYR A 407 -4.01 -9.76 2.28
CA TYR A 407 -3.56 -10.83 3.17
C TYR A 407 -3.59 -12.18 2.47
N SER A 408 -2.50 -12.93 2.63
CA SER A 408 -2.44 -14.35 2.37
C SER A 408 -3.11 -15.14 3.50
N HIS A 409 -3.34 -16.44 3.28
CA HIS A 409 -3.88 -17.32 4.33
C HIS A 409 -2.96 -17.41 5.54
N GLY A 410 -1.64 -17.32 5.33
CA GLY A 410 -0.64 -17.26 6.40
C GLY A 410 -0.77 -15.98 7.21
N GLU A 411 -0.77 -14.81 6.55
CA GLU A 411 -0.91 -13.51 7.22
C GLU A 411 -2.24 -13.39 7.98
N LEU A 412 -3.34 -13.96 7.49
CA LEU A 412 -4.61 -14.02 8.22
C LEU A 412 -4.50 -14.83 9.52
N SER A 413 -3.74 -15.92 9.49
CA SER A 413 -3.48 -16.74 10.68
C SER A 413 -2.59 -16.00 11.68
N ASP A 414 -1.55 -15.32 11.19
CA ASP A 414 -0.67 -14.49 12.03
C ASP A 414 -1.43 -13.33 12.68
N LEU A 415 -2.34 -12.68 11.93
CA LEU A 415 -3.21 -11.63 12.45
C LEU A 415 -4.14 -12.17 13.55
N ALA A 416 -4.79 -13.31 13.31
CA ALA A 416 -5.67 -13.94 14.30
C ALA A 416 -4.91 -14.35 15.57
N ALA A 417 -3.69 -14.87 15.42
CA ALA A 417 -2.81 -15.20 16.54
C ALA A 417 -2.42 -13.95 17.33
N LEU A 418 -2.03 -12.87 16.65
CA LEU A 418 -1.69 -11.59 17.29
C LEU A 418 -2.89 -11.02 18.06
N ARG A 419 -4.08 -10.99 17.45
CA ARG A 419 -5.30 -10.48 18.09
C ARG A 419 -5.81 -11.36 19.22
N SER A 420 -5.49 -12.65 19.23
CA SER A 420 -5.90 -13.56 20.31
C SER A 420 -5.31 -13.22 21.69
N GLN A 421 -4.30 -12.36 21.72
CA GLN A 421 -3.74 -11.82 22.96
C GLN A 421 -4.70 -10.84 23.66
N THR A 422 -5.59 -10.20 22.90
CA THR A 422 -6.54 -9.19 23.40
C THR A 422 -8.00 -9.57 23.19
N LEU A 423 -8.30 -10.43 22.21
CA LEU A 423 -9.64 -10.87 21.85
C LEU A 423 -9.81 -12.36 22.13
N ASP A 424 -10.84 -12.70 22.91
CA ASP A 424 -11.09 -14.09 23.28
C ASP A 424 -11.48 -14.97 22.09
N SER A 425 -10.86 -16.14 22.00
CA SER A 425 -11.20 -17.24 21.06
C SER A 425 -11.23 -16.86 19.58
N VAL A 426 -10.39 -15.92 19.13
CA VAL A 426 -10.29 -15.55 17.69
C VAL A 426 -9.19 -16.28 16.91
N ASN A 427 -8.26 -16.97 17.59
CA ASN A 427 -7.07 -17.59 16.98
C ASN A 427 -7.41 -18.60 15.86
N GLN A 428 -8.57 -19.27 15.96
CA GLN A 428 -9.03 -20.25 14.98
C GLN A 428 -10.08 -19.70 14.01
N MET A 429 -10.39 -18.39 14.03
CA MET A 429 -11.47 -17.82 13.22
C MET A 429 -11.31 -18.15 11.73
N PHE A 430 -10.10 -18.04 11.19
CA PHE A 430 -9.87 -18.36 9.78
C PHE A 430 -9.67 -19.87 9.55
N ALA A 431 -9.32 -20.66 10.57
CA ALA A 431 -9.07 -22.09 10.40
C ALA A 431 -10.35 -22.84 9.99
N GLY A 432 -10.36 -23.42 8.78
CA GLY A 432 -11.56 -24.09 8.24
C GLY A 432 -12.69 -23.15 7.85
N ALA A 433 -12.46 -21.83 7.84
CA ALA A 433 -13.47 -20.86 7.45
C ALA A 433 -13.90 -21.07 6.00
N PRO A 434 -15.16 -20.75 5.64
CA PRO A 434 -15.59 -20.82 4.26
C PRO A 434 -14.76 -19.83 3.41
N ASN A 435 -14.36 -20.20 2.18
CA ASN A 435 -13.57 -19.36 1.25
C ASN A 435 -14.03 -17.87 1.13
N HIS A 436 -15.30 -17.49 1.34
CA HIS A 436 -15.72 -16.09 1.30
C HIS A 436 -15.10 -15.35 2.47
N VAL A 437 -15.09 -15.92 3.68
CA VAL A 437 -14.46 -15.34 4.87
C VAL A 437 -12.99 -15.04 4.60
N TYR A 438 -12.27 -15.96 3.95
CA TYR A 438 -10.90 -15.72 3.49
C TYR A 438 -10.81 -14.58 2.47
N ARG A 439 -11.65 -14.60 1.44
CA ARG A 439 -11.73 -13.57 0.40
C ARG A 439 -12.14 -12.20 0.94
N LEU A 440 -12.87 -12.13 2.05
CA LEU A 440 -13.19 -10.88 2.75
C LEU A 440 -11.98 -10.41 3.57
N GLY A 441 -11.37 -11.34 4.30
CA GLY A 441 -10.16 -11.10 5.10
C GLY A 441 -8.94 -10.71 4.26
N GLU A 442 -8.94 -10.98 2.95
CA GLU A 442 -7.92 -10.46 2.03
C GLU A 442 -7.74 -8.93 2.18
N ILE A 443 -8.79 -8.19 2.56
CA ILE A 443 -8.71 -6.77 2.91
C ILE A 443 -8.40 -6.62 4.41
N PRO A 444 -7.22 -6.11 4.78
CA PRO A 444 -6.76 -6.03 6.17
C PRO A 444 -7.70 -5.38 7.17
N LEU A 445 -8.27 -4.23 6.81
CA LEU A 445 -9.25 -3.57 7.65
C LEU A 445 -10.46 -4.47 7.92
N ILE A 446 -10.97 -5.13 6.87
CA ILE A 446 -12.11 -6.03 7.01
C ILE A 446 -11.73 -7.21 7.89
N ALA A 447 -10.53 -7.81 7.73
CA ALA A 447 -10.06 -8.90 8.58
C ALA A 447 -10.06 -8.55 10.07
N ASP A 448 -9.54 -7.36 10.43
CA ASP A 448 -9.57 -6.87 11.82
C ASP A 448 -11.02 -6.69 12.33
N LEU A 449 -11.90 -6.11 11.52
CA LEU A 449 -13.32 -5.97 11.88
C LEU A 449 -14.01 -7.33 12.05
N MET A 450 -13.70 -8.30 11.21
CA MET A 450 -14.24 -9.65 11.31
C MET A 450 -13.77 -10.36 12.59
N LEU A 451 -12.51 -10.20 12.98
CA LEU A 451 -11.98 -10.75 14.24
C LEU A 451 -12.69 -10.13 15.45
N ASN A 452 -12.89 -8.81 15.44
CA ASN A 452 -13.66 -8.10 16.48
C ASN A 452 -15.10 -8.61 16.55
N TYR A 453 -15.79 -8.74 15.43
CA TYR A 453 -17.14 -9.29 15.36
C TYR A 453 -17.19 -10.75 15.86
N TYR A 454 -16.26 -11.60 15.43
CA TYR A 454 -16.22 -13.01 15.82
C TYR A 454 -15.97 -13.20 17.33
N SER A 455 -15.20 -12.30 17.94
CA SER A 455 -14.91 -12.31 19.38
C SER A 455 -16.18 -12.22 20.23
N THR A 456 -17.22 -11.51 19.74
CA THR A 456 -18.49 -11.29 20.43
C THR A 456 -19.59 -12.22 19.91
N ALA A 457 -19.78 -12.31 18.59
CA ALA A 457 -20.89 -13.03 17.98
C ALA A 457 -20.67 -14.54 17.87
N ARG A 458 -19.41 -15.01 17.93
CA ARG A 458 -19.03 -16.42 17.71
C ARG A 458 -19.53 -17.00 16.38
N SER A 459 -19.70 -16.15 15.37
CA SER A 459 -20.17 -16.49 14.03
C SER A 459 -19.45 -15.64 12.98
N HIS A 460 -19.44 -16.10 11.72
CA HIS A 460 -18.90 -15.32 10.62
C HIS A 460 -19.90 -14.26 10.15
N PRO A 461 -19.43 -13.05 9.79
CA PRO A 461 -20.31 -12.00 9.30
C PRO A 461 -20.84 -12.37 7.92
N THR A 462 -22.13 -12.12 7.72
CA THR A 462 -22.84 -12.34 6.44
C THR A 462 -23.03 -11.05 5.64
N ASP A 463 -22.83 -9.90 6.27
CA ASP A 463 -22.99 -8.56 5.70
C ASP A 463 -21.84 -7.65 6.14
N LEU A 464 -21.35 -6.82 5.23
CA LEU A 464 -20.31 -5.84 5.50
C LEU A 464 -20.82 -4.71 6.40
N SER A 465 -22.10 -4.34 6.27
CA SER A 465 -22.71 -3.24 7.02
C SER A 465 -22.58 -3.44 8.54
N ILE A 466 -22.80 -4.66 9.02
CA ILE A 466 -22.70 -5.05 10.44
C ILE A 466 -21.30 -4.83 10.99
N LEU A 467 -20.27 -5.08 10.19
CA LEU A 467 -18.87 -4.89 10.60
C LEU A 467 -18.54 -3.42 10.81
N PHE A 468 -18.99 -2.55 9.92
CA PHE A 468 -18.78 -1.12 10.02
C PHE A 468 -19.67 -0.47 11.07
N GLU A 469 -20.90 -0.93 11.23
CA GLU A 469 -21.81 -0.45 12.27
C GLU A 469 -21.26 -0.78 13.66
N GLY A 470 -20.83 -2.03 13.88
CA GLY A 470 -20.18 -2.42 15.13
C GLY A 470 -18.89 -1.64 15.40
N TRP A 471 -18.14 -1.28 14.36
CA TRP A 471 -16.97 -0.40 14.50
C TRP A 471 -17.35 1.02 14.90
N LEU A 472 -18.38 1.61 14.27
CA LEU A 472 -18.88 2.94 14.59
C LEU A 472 -19.44 2.99 16.02
N GLU A 473 -20.18 1.97 16.45
CA GLU A 473 -20.67 1.84 17.82
C GLU A 473 -19.54 1.79 18.84
N GLN A 474 -18.44 1.08 18.53
CA GLN A 474 -17.25 1.04 19.40
C GLN A 474 -16.58 2.42 19.51
N ILE A 475 -16.43 3.13 18.39
CA ILE A 475 -15.88 4.50 18.37
C ILE A 475 -16.73 5.44 19.24
N LEU A 476 -18.05 5.36 19.11
CA LEU A 476 -18.99 6.24 19.81
C LEU A 476 -19.39 5.74 21.21
N ALA A 477 -18.80 4.64 21.69
CA ALA A 477 -19.20 3.99 22.95
C ALA A 477 -19.03 4.92 24.17
N ALA A 478 -18.07 5.84 24.12
CA ALA A 478 -17.80 6.80 25.20
C ALA A 478 -18.75 8.01 25.20
N SER A 479 -19.54 8.24 24.14
CA SER A 479 -20.55 9.32 24.10
C SER A 479 -21.86 8.89 24.79
N ASP A 480 -22.58 9.86 25.35
CA ASP A 480 -23.93 9.63 25.90
C ASP A 480 -24.94 9.29 24.79
N PRO A 481 -26.05 8.56 25.07
CA PRO A 481 -26.96 8.06 24.03
C PRO A 481 -27.53 9.12 23.08
N VAL A 482 -27.82 10.32 23.58
CA VAL A 482 -28.33 11.44 22.77
C VAL A 482 -27.21 12.01 21.91
N ASP A 483 -26.04 12.22 22.51
CA ASP A 483 -24.84 12.73 21.83
C ASP A 483 -24.40 11.78 20.72
N ARG A 484 -24.50 10.45 20.91
CA ARG A 484 -24.19 9.45 19.86
C ARG A 484 -24.98 9.69 18.58
N SER A 485 -26.25 10.06 18.67
CA SER A 485 -27.08 10.32 17.49
C SER A 485 -26.61 11.57 16.75
N PHE A 486 -26.27 12.64 17.47
CA PHE A 486 -25.77 13.88 16.88
C PHE A 486 -24.34 13.73 16.35
N ASP A 487 -23.50 12.97 17.06
CA ASP A 487 -22.13 12.61 16.68
C ASP A 487 -22.16 11.80 15.37
N ARG A 488 -23.04 10.80 15.27
CA ARG A 488 -23.23 10.03 14.02
C ARG A 488 -23.59 10.95 12.85
N GLN A 489 -24.60 11.80 13.03
CA GLN A 489 -25.03 12.72 11.97
C GLN A 489 -23.91 13.67 11.55
N LEU A 490 -23.14 14.19 12.51
CA LEU A 490 -21.98 15.03 12.22
C LEU A 490 -20.90 14.26 11.44
N LEU A 491 -20.61 13.02 11.81
CA LEU A 491 -19.65 12.18 11.07
C LEU A 491 -20.12 11.89 9.65
N GLU A 492 -21.41 11.65 9.43
CA GLU A 492 -22.00 11.50 8.09
C GLU A 492 -21.85 12.77 7.25
N ASP A 493 -22.13 13.94 7.83
CA ASP A 493 -21.97 15.23 7.15
C ASP A 493 -20.50 15.52 6.82
N ILE A 494 -19.58 15.22 7.74
CA ILE A 494 -18.12 15.30 7.51
C ILE A 494 -17.71 14.35 6.37
N ALA A 495 -18.24 13.12 6.34
CA ALA A 495 -17.90 12.13 5.32
C ALA A 495 -18.27 12.63 3.91
N VAL A 496 -19.43 13.27 3.76
CA VAL A 496 -19.89 13.82 2.48
C VAL A 496 -19.01 14.98 2.02
N VAL A 497 -18.68 15.93 2.90
CA VAL A 497 -17.89 17.10 2.48
C VAL A 497 -16.40 16.78 2.27
N THR A 498 -15.90 15.71 2.89
CA THR A 498 -14.48 15.30 2.77
C THR A 498 -14.20 14.35 1.60
N VAL A 499 -15.16 14.13 0.69
CA VAL A 499 -15.00 13.26 -0.49
C VAL A 499 -13.76 13.62 -1.32
N ASN A 500 -13.44 14.92 -1.39
CA ASN A 500 -12.32 15.45 -2.19
C ASN A 500 -11.09 15.81 -1.35
N GLY A 501 -11.09 15.54 -0.04
CA GLY A 501 -9.99 15.84 0.88
C GLY A 501 -10.45 16.43 2.22
N PRO A 502 -9.52 16.67 3.16
CA PRO A 502 -9.84 17.25 4.48
C PRO A 502 -10.47 18.65 4.40
N ILE A 503 -11.28 19.00 5.39
CA ILE A 503 -11.85 20.35 5.55
C ILE A 503 -11.10 21.11 6.64
N ASN A 504 -11.26 22.43 6.73
CA ASN A 504 -10.68 23.20 7.84
C ASN A 504 -11.54 23.12 9.12
N VAL A 505 -10.94 23.40 10.28
CA VAL A 505 -11.63 23.38 11.59
C VAL A 505 -12.81 24.34 11.65
N VAL A 506 -12.76 25.47 10.94
CA VAL A 506 -13.88 26.42 10.85
C VAL A 506 -15.09 25.76 10.20
N LYS A 507 -14.89 25.09 9.06
CA LYS A 507 -15.93 24.40 8.31
C LYS A 507 -16.47 23.20 9.08
N ALA A 508 -15.60 22.47 9.80
CA ALA A 508 -16.04 21.42 10.71
C ALA A 508 -16.92 21.98 11.84
N GLY A 509 -16.55 23.14 12.38
CA GLY A 509 -17.36 23.87 13.36
C GLY A 509 -18.72 24.29 12.83
N GLU A 510 -18.80 24.72 11.56
CA GLU A 510 -20.09 25.01 10.87
C GLU A 510 -20.98 23.78 10.74
N LEU A 511 -20.42 22.59 10.50
CA LEU A 511 -21.20 21.35 10.44
C LEU A 511 -21.69 20.92 11.84
N ALA A 512 -20.91 21.22 12.87
CA ALA A 512 -21.23 20.91 14.25
C ALA A 512 -22.17 21.92 14.92
N THR A 513 -22.74 22.91 14.21
CA THR A 513 -23.57 23.99 14.80
C THR A 513 -24.82 23.51 15.53
N ASN A 514 -25.29 22.29 15.24
CA ASN A 514 -26.43 21.69 15.93
C ASN A 514 -26.07 21.12 17.31
N HIS A 515 -24.78 21.13 17.68
CA HIS A 515 -24.30 20.75 19.01
C HIS A 515 -24.22 21.95 19.94
N ILE A 516 -24.45 21.72 21.24
CA ILE A 516 -24.37 22.76 22.28
C ILE A 516 -22.94 23.32 22.40
N ASP A 517 -21.93 22.46 22.24
CA ASP A 517 -20.51 22.84 22.21
C ASP A 517 -19.81 22.20 20.99
N PRO A 518 -19.84 22.86 19.81
CA PRO A 518 -19.22 22.35 18.59
C PRO A 518 -17.72 22.05 18.74
N GLN A 519 -17.00 22.86 19.52
CA GLN A 519 -15.56 22.66 19.71
C GLN A 519 -15.28 21.49 20.66
N GLY A 520 -16.04 21.37 21.75
CA GLY A 520 -15.99 20.23 22.66
C GLY A 520 -16.32 18.92 21.94
N THR A 521 -17.37 18.91 21.12
CA THR A 521 -17.75 17.74 20.30
C THR A 521 -16.61 17.31 19.37
N LEU A 522 -16.01 18.24 18.61
CA LEU A 522 -14.90 17.89 17.71
C LEU A 522 -13.68 17.36 18.46
N ARG A 523 -13.34 17.92 19.64
CA ARG A 523 -12.26 17.37 20.47
C ARG A 523 -12.57 15.97 20.97
N ARG A 524 -13.78 15.75 21.49
CA ARG A 524 -14.24 14.43 21.94
C ARG A 524 -14.17 13.39 20.82
N LEU A 525 -14.68 13.73 19.63
CA LEU A 525 -14.63 12.82 18.47
C LEU A 525 -13.20 12.53 18.00
N ALA A 526 -12.27 13.46 18.20
CA ALA A 526 -10.86 13.24 17.92
C ALA A 526 -10.21 12.33 18.98
N GLU A 527 -10.54 12.51 20.26
CA GLU A 527 -10.10 11.65 21.36
C GLU A 527 -10.64 10.21 21.22
N GLN A 528 -11.85 10.06 20.66
CA GLN A 528 -12.47 8.77 20.33
C GLN A 528 -11.98 8.16 19.01
N ASP A 529 -10.99 8.76 18.34
CA ASP A 529 -10.46 8.28 17.07
C ASP A 529 -11.46 8.24 15.90
N ALA A 530 -12.59 8.96 16.00
CA ALA A 530 -13.56 9.09 14.91
C ALA A 530 -13.04 10.01 13.79
N ILE A 531 -12.44 11.13 14.19
CA ILE A 531 -11.88 12.14 13.31
C ILE A 531 -10.40 12.38 13.62
N SER A 532 -9.66 12.77 12.60
CA SER A 532 -8.28 13.22 12.70
C SER A 532 -8.27 14.75 12.73
N LEU A 533 -7.76 15.32 13.82
CA LEU A 533 -7.46 16.75 13.93
C LEU A 533 -5.94 16.93 13.76
N GLN A 534 -5.50 17.38 12.59
CA GLN A 534 -4.09 17.69 12.34
C GLN A 534 -3.93 19.14 11.90
N GLY A 535 -3.22 19.93 12.71
CA GLY A 535 -3.09 21.37 12.52
C GLY A 535 -4.46 22.08 12.48
N THR A 536 -4.85 22.56 11.30
CA THR A 536 -6.14 23.23 11.04
C THR A 536 -7.10 22.40 10.20
N THR A 537 -6.78 21.14 9.92
CA THR A 537 -7.65 20.23 9.16
C THR A 537 -8.45 19.30 10.04
N VAL A 538 -9.60 18.88 9.51
CA VAL A 538 -10.49 17.87 10.06
C VAL A 538 -10.87 16.90 8.94
N GLU A 539 -10.73 15.61 9.20
CA GLU A 539 -11.28 14.55 8.36
C GLU A 539 -11.63 13.33 9.20
N LEU A 540 -12.35 12.37 8.62
CA LEU A 540 -12.52 11.06 9.25
C LEU A 540 -11.18 10.33 9.30
N LYS A 541 -10.94 9.63 10.42
CA LYS A 541 -9.67 8.90 10.64
C LYS A 541 -9.46 7.78 9.61
N HIS A 542 -10.54 7.23 9.08
CA HIS A 542 -10.50 6.13 8.12
C HIS A 542 -11.43 6.37 6.94
N GLU A 543 -10.87 6.31 5.73
CA GLU A 543 -11.64 6.51 4.49
C GLU A 543 -12.69 5.41 4.26
N ALA A 544 -12.42 4.18 4.69
CA ALA A 544 -13.41 3.10 4.64
C ALA A 544 -14.63 3.38 5.54
N LEU A 545 -14.42 3.98 6.72
CA LEU A 545 -15.51 4.43 7.58
C LEU A 545 -16.26 5.60 6.92
N ALA A 546 -15.54 6.51 6.27
CA ALA A 546 -16.15 7.58 5.48
C ALA A 546 -17.03 7.02 4.35
N ASP A 547 -16.58 5.99 3.62
CA ASP A 547 -17.38 5.31 2.60
C ASP A 547 -18.68 4.70 3.19
N HIS A 548 -18.60 4.09 4.39
CA HIS A 548 -19.77 3.54 5.07
C HIS A 548 -20.75 4.64 5.50
N LEU A 549 -20.24 5.73 6.07
CA LEU A 549 -21.06 6.86 6.49
C LEU A 549 -21.69 7.59 5.30
N ARG A 550 -20.99 7.73 4.17
CA ARG A 550 -21.56 8.25 2.91
C ARG A 550 -22.69 7.37 2.40
N ALA A 551 -22.51 6.05 2.47
CA ALA A 551 -23.56 5.10 2.09
C ALA A 551 -24.78 5.22 3.02
N ASN A 552 -24.58 5.32 4.33
CA ASN A 552 -25.68 5.57 5.28
C ASN A 552 -26.40 6.90 4.98
N ARG A 553 -25.62 7.96 4.75
CA ARG A 553 -26.15 9.30 4.44
C ARG A 553 -26.99 9.31 3.18
N PHE A 554 -26.57 8.55 2.16
CA PHE A 554 -27.35 8.34 0.93
C PHE A 554 -28.71 7.69 1.24
N TRP A 555 -28.74 6.70 2.13
CA TRP A 555 -29.96 5.93 2.45
C TRP A 555 -30.91 6.56 3.47
N ILE A 556 -30.60 7.73 4.03
CA ILE A 556 -31.49 8.45 4.97
C ILE A 556 -32.88 8.68 4.38
N ASN A 557 -32.95 8.96 3.07
CA ASN A 557 -34.21 9.04 2.33
C ASN A 557 -34.35 7.79 1.45
N PRO A 558 -34.96 6.70 1.96
CA PRO A 558 -34.95 5.38 1.31
C PRO A 558 -35.80 5.30 0.03
N SER A 559 -36.47 6.38 -0.35
CA SER A 559 -37.17 6.48 -1.63
C SER A 559 -36.16 6.30 -2.76
N VAL A 560 -36.22 5.15 -3.45
CA VAL A 560 -35.38 4.83 -4.60
C VAL A 560 -35.58 5.89 -5.67
N ASN A 561 -34.58 6.75 -5.88
CA ASN A 561 -34.47 7.56 -7.08
C ASN A 561 -33.34 7.00 -7.94
N PRO A 562 -33.64 6.20 -8.99
CA PRO A 562 -32.63 5.59 -9.84
C PRO A 562 -31.64 6.62 -10.41
N ALA A 563 -32.10 7.83 -10.73
CA ALA A 563 -31.24 8.89 -11.26
C ALA A 563 -30.18 9.36 -10.26
N GLN A 564 -30.46 9.28 -8.95
CA GLN A 564 -29.48 9.61 -7.91
C GLN A 564 -28.43 8.51 -7.75
N LEU A 565 -28.84 7.24 -7.82
CA LEU A 565 -27.93 6.09 -7.80
C LEU A 565 -27.01 6.08 -9.02
N ASP A 566 -27.57 6.32 -10.22
CA ASP A 566 -26.81 6.32 -11.47
C ASP A 566 -25.81 7.49 -11.55
N ALA A 567 -26.01 8.57 -10.79
CA ALA A 567 -25.09 9.72 -10.72
C ALA A 567 -23.89 9.51 -9.78
N LEU A 568 -23.90 8.45 -8.96
CA LEU A 568 -22.76 8.12 -8.09
C LEU A 568 -21.57 7.64 -8.91
N LEU A 569 -20.35 7.89 -8.41
CA LEU A 569 -19.12 7.38 -9.03
C LEU A 569 -18.56 6.23 -8.19
N PHE A 570 -18.25 5.11 -8.83
CA PHE A 570 -17.71 3.93 -8.16
C PHE A 570 -16.24 3.69 -8.53
N ASP A 571 -15.33 4.20 -7.69
CA ASP A 571 -13.89 3.96 -7.81
C ASP A 571 -13.55 2.52 -7.34
N PRO A 572 -12.91 1.67 -8.18
CA PRO A 572 -12.48 0.33 -7.81
C PRO A 572 -11.52 0.25 -6.60
N SER A 573 -10.89 1.36 -6.23
CA SER A 573 -9.97 1.44 -5.09
C SER A 573 -10.64 1.87 -3.77
N SER A 574 -11.94 2.19 -3.81
CA SER A 574 -12.79 2.56 -2.67
C SER A 574 -13.74 1.40 -2.29
N LEU A 575 -14.20 1.39 -1.04
CA LEU A 575 -15.21 0.43 -0.57
C LEU A 575 -16.65 0.94 -0.81
N PHE A 576 -16.81 2.18 -1.28
CA PHE A 576 -18.13 2.83 -1.43
C PHE A 576 -19.10 2.02 -2.29
N GLY A 577 -18.65 1.50 -3.44
CA GLY A 577 -19.50 0.69 -4.32
C GLY A 577 -19.99 -0.63 -3.67
N LEU A 578 -19.25 -1.16 -2.69
CA LEU A 578 -19.65 -2.35 -1.93
C LEU A 578 -20.62 -1.96 -0.81
N LEU A 579 -20.29 -0.87 -0.11
CA LEU A 579 -21.03 -0.37 1.05
C LEU A 579 -22.39 0.25 0.67
N ILE A 580 -22.51 0.89 -0.50
CA ILE A 580 -23.82 1.40 -0.96
C ILE A 580 -24.83 0.27 -1.17
N VAL A 581 -24.37 -0.90 -1.64
CA VAL A 581 -25.20 -2.09 -1.83
C VAL A 581 -25.47 -2.77 -0.49
N SER A 582 -24.43 -2.96 0.32
CA SER A 582 -24.52 -3.61 1.63
C SER A 582 -25.41 -2.83 2.63
N ASN A 583 -25.26 -1.51 2.71
CA ASN A 583 -26.02 -0.65 3.62
C ASN A 583 -27.45 -0.34 3.14
N ALA A 584 -27.86 -0.88 1.98
CA ALA A 584 -29.19 -0.59 1.46
C ALA A 584 -30.28 -1.13 2.43
N PRO A 585 -31.24 -0.27 2.85
CA PRO A 585 -32.13 -0.55 3.98
C PRO A 585 -33.18 -1.61 3.65
N THR A 586 -33.50 -1.76 2.38
CA THR A 586 -34.43 -2.77 1.89
C THR A 586 -33.78 -3.56 0.78
N VAL A 587 -34.45 -4.62 0.39
CA VAL A 587 -33.96 -5.52 -0.65
C VAL A 587 -34.10 -4.89 -2.03
N GLU A 588 -35.19 -4.17 -2.23
CA GLU A 588 -35.52 -3.48 -3.47
C GLU A 588 -34.50 -2.37 -3.72
N THR A 589 -34.22 -1.56 -2.70
CA THR A 589 -33.17 -0.53 -2.71
C THR A 589 -31.79 -1.15 -2.95
N ARG A 590 -31.51 -2.31 -2.34
CA ARG A 590 -30.28 -3.07 -2.60
C ARG A 590 -30.15 -3.53 -4.04
N GLY A 591 -31.24 -4.02 -4.63
CA GLY A 591 -31.26 -4.42 -6.05
C GLY A 591 -30.98 -3.24 -6.97
N ALA A 592 -31.66 -2.12 -6.73
CA ALA A 592 -31.44 -0.88 -7.48
C ALA A 592 -29.99 -0.36 -7.36
N ALA A 593 -29.41 -0.41 -6.15
CA ALA A 593 -28.02 -0.02 -5.92
C ALA A 593 -27.03 -0.96 -6.61
N TRP A 594 -27.28 -2.27 -6.54
CA TRP A 594 -26.45 -3.25 -7.24
C TRP A 594 -26.50 -3.03 -8.75
N GLU A 595 -27.67 -2.80 -9.32
CA GLU A 595 -27.82 -2.53 -10.75
C GLU A 595 -27.13 -1.23 -11.19
N ALA A 596 -27.18 -0.17 -10.36
CA ALA A 596 -26.46 1.07 -10.64
C ALA A 596 -24.93 0.85 -10.65
N VAL A 597 -24.41 0.05 -9.70
CA VAL A 597 -23.00 -0.37 -9.71
C VAL A 597 -22.69 -1.22 -10.94
N ALA A 598 -23.55 -2.19 -11.27
CA ALA A 598 -23.38 -3.07 -12.43
C ALA A 598 -23.41 -2.29 -13.75
N ARG A 599 -24.22 -1.24 -13.88
CA ARG A 599 -24.25 -0.37 -15.06
C ARG A 599 -22.92 0.33 -15.34
N GLN A 600 -22.11 0.59 -14.30
CA GLN A 600 -20.84 1.30 -14.45
C GLN A 600 -19.62 0.36 -14.44
N ASN A 601 -19.61 -0.67 -13.58
CA ASN A 601 -18.44 -1.53 -13.39
C ASN A 601 -18.81 -2.95 -12.98
N ILE A 602 -18.65 -3.90 -13.90
CA ILE A 602 -18.97 -5.32 -13.68
C ILE A 602 -18.11 -5.97 -12.59
N GLN A 603 -16.83 -5.59 -12.44
CA GLN A 603 -15.96 -6.15 -11.41
C GLN A 603 -16.42 -5.75 -10.00
N ILE A 604 -16.78 -4.48 -9.79
CA ILE A 604 -17.31 -4.01 -8.50
C ILE A 604 -18.66 -4.66 -8.21
N ALA A 605 -19.52 -4.84 -9.22
CA ALA A 605 -20.80 -5.50 -9.07
C ALA A 605 -20.67 -6.98 -8.68
N ILE A 606 -19.75 -7.72 -9.32
CA ILE A 606 -19.45 -9.11 -8.93
C ILE A 606 -18.91 -9.17 -7.50
N ARG A 607 -18.00 -8.25 -7.14
CA ARG A 607 -17.44 -8.12 -5.79
C ARG A 607 -18.49 -7.87 -4.71
N SER A 608 -19.46 -7.00 -4.97
CA SER A 608 -20.48 -6.64 -3.98
C SER A 608 -21.44 -7.78 -3.65
N LEU A 609 -21.57 -8.79 -4.53
CA LEU A 609 -22.37 -10.00 -4.28
C LEU A 609 -21.80 -10.87 -3.16
N ARG A 610 -20.52 -10.71 -2.80
CA ARG A 610 -19.90 -11.42 -1.66
C ARG A 610 -20.55 -11.08 -0.31
N PHE A 611 -21.23 -9.94 -0.21
CA PHE A 611 -21.67 -9.37 1.07
C PHE A 611 -23.19 -9.20 1.20
N THR A 612 -23.95 -9.57 0.17
CA THR A 612 -25.35 -9.15 0.05
C THR A 612 -26.33 -10.29 -0.21
N GLY A 613 -25.82 -11.51 -0.42
CA GLY A 613 -26.60 -12.71 -0.79
C GLY A 613 -26.94 -13.67 0.36
N PHE A 614 -26.57 -13.37 1.60
CA PHE A 614 -26.56 -14.33 2.72
C PHE A 614 -27.54 -14.03 3.87
N ASP A 615 -28.41 -13.02 3.69
CA ASP A 615 -29.20 -12.38 4.75
C ASP A 615 -30.16 -13.28 5.55
N LYS A 616 -30.38 -14.53 5.15
CA LYS A 616 -31.10 -15.57 5.93
C LYS A 616 -30.98 -16.90 5.18
N VAL A 617 -30.57 -17.97 5.86
CA VAL A 617 -30.79 -19.33 5.37
C VAL A 617 -32.30 -19.51 5.19
N PHE A 618 -32.75 -20.08 4.06
CA PHE A 618 -34.17 -20.41 3.87
C PHE A 618 -34.69 -21.12 5.13
N SER A 619 -35.75 -20.58 5.74
CA SER A 619 -36.57 -21.40 6.63
C SER A 619 -37.09 -22.59 5.82
N THR A 620 -37.41 -23.69 6.49
CA THR A 620 -37.87 -24.94 5.85
C THR A 620 -39.10 -24.79 4.92
N VAL A 621 -39.73 -23.61 4.86
CA VAL A 621 -40.77 -23.27 3.88
C VAL A 621 -40.45 -21.91 3.25
N ALA A 622 -40.24 -21.88 1.93
CA ALA A 622 -40.14 -20.66 1.13
C ALA A 622 -41.53 -20.05 0.89
N THR A 623 -41.67 -18.72 0.98
CA THR A 623 -42.94 -18.06 0.65
C THR A 623 -43.03 -17.75 -0.85
N GLU A 624 -44.25 -17.56 -1.37
CA GLU A 624 -44.46 -17.08 -2.75
C GLU A 624 -43.77 -15.72 -2.97
N ALA A 625 -43.74 -14.85 -1.96
CA ALA A 625 -43.03 -13.58 -2.04
C ALA A 625 -41.51 -13.76 -2.20
N ASP A 626 -40.91 -14.74 -1.49
CA ASP A 626 -39.49 -15.09 -1.66
C ASP A 626 -39.20 -15.62 -3.07
N ALA A 627 -40.08 -16.48 -3.60
CA ALA A 627 -39.98 -17.00 -4.95
C ALA A 627 -40.09 -15.88 -6.00
N ARG A 628 -41.07 -14.98 -5.87
CA ARG A 628 -41.26 -13.84 -6.77
C ARG A 628 -40.01 -12.96 -6.81
N ARG A 629 -39.48 -12.67 -5.64
CA ARG A 629 -38.30 -11.83 -5.46
C ARG A 629 -37.05 -12.46 -6.07
N LEU A 630 -36.82 -13.75 -5.82
CA LEU A 630 -35.69 -14.45 -6.37
C LEU A 630 -35.75 -14.46 -7.91
N ALA A 631 -36.94 -14.74 -8.48
CA ALA A 631 -37.16 -14.65 -9.92
C ALA A 631 -36.96 -13.23 -10.48
N SER A 632 -37.39 -12.20 -9.75
CA SER A 632 -37.15 -10.80 -10.12
C SER A 632 -35.67 -10.46 -10.14
N ASP A 633 -34.93 -10.81 -9.09
CA ASP A 633 -33.49 -10.59 -9.00
C ASP A 633 -32.74 -11.36 -10.10
N LEU A 634 -33.15 -12.60 -10.40
CA LEU A 634 -32.61 -13.38 -11.51
C LEU A 634 -32.79 -12.65 -12.85
N GLN A 635 -34.03 -12.24 -13.14
CA GLN A 635 -34.43 -11.62 -14.39
C GLN A 635 -33.72 -10.27 -14.58
N SER A 636 -33.82 -9.37 -13.58
CA SER A 636 -33.29 -8.02 -13.70
C SER A 636 -31.77 -8.00 -13.75
N THR A 637 -31.11 -8.90 -13.02
CA THR A 637 -29.64 -9.05 -13.05
C THR A 637 -29.16 -9.49 -14.43
N LEU A 638 -29.75 -10.54 -15.01
CA LEU A 638 -29.37 -11.03 -16.34
C LEU A 638 -29.61 -9.96 -17.39
N GLU A 639 -30.79 -9.36 -17.43
CA GLU A 639 -31.09 -8.29 -18.39
C GLU A 639 -30.19 -7.07 -18.21
N THR A 640 -29.87 -6.67 -16.97
CA THR A 640 -28.92 -5.57 -16.73
C THR A 640 -27.54 -5.90 -17.30
N LEU A 641 -27.00 -7.10 -17.01
CA LEU A 641 -25.69 -7.48 -17.51
C LEU A 641 -25.67 -7.60 -19.04
N ILE A 642 -26.67 -8.25 -19.62
CA ILE A 642 -26.79 -8.44 -21.08
C ILE A 642 -26.84 -7.08 -21.79
N ASN A 643 -27.72 -6.19 -21.34
CA ASN A 643 -27.96 -4.92 -22.03
C ASN A 643 -26.86 -3.89 -21.79
N VAL A 644 -26.04 -4.03 -20.73
CA VAL A 644 -24.94 -3.10 -20.45
C VAL A 644 -23.63 -3.60 -21.04
N HIS A 645 -23.27 -4.85 -20.78
CA HIS A 645 -21.92 -5.39 -21.01
C HIS A 645 -21.82 -6.36 -22.18
N PHE A 646 -22.95 -6.89 -22.66
CA PHE A 646 -22.97 -7.97 -23.67
C PHE A 646 -23.95 -7.68 -24.81
N LYS A 647 -24.11 -6.40 -25.18
CA LYS A 647 -25.11 -5.93 -26.16
C LYS A 647 -25.05 -6.66 -27.49
N VAL A 648 -23.82 -6.90 -27.99
CA VAL A 648 -23.62 -7.49 -29.32
C VAL A 648 -24.04 -8.96 -29.33
N VAL A 649 -23.67 -9.72 -28.30
CA VAL A 649 -24.03 -11.15 -28.17
C VAL A 649 -25.34 -11.37 -27.41
N ALA A 650 -26.12 -10.32 -27.16
CA ALA A 650 -27.35 -10.40 -26.38
C ALA A 650 -28.36 -11.43 -26.93
N PRO A 651 -28.65 -11.51 -28.24
CA PRO A 651 -29.57 -12.53 -28.76
C PRO A 651 -29.07 -13.95 -28.51
N ALA A 652 -27.77 -14.20 -28.71
CA ALA A 652 -27.16 -15.51 -28.49
C ALA A 652 -27.18 -15.91 -27.01
N LEU A 653 -26.84 -14.98 -26.11
CA LEU A 653 -26.90 -15.20 -24.66
C LEU A 653 -28.33 -15.50 -24.17
N ARG A 654 -29.31 -14.72 -24.63
CA ARG A 654 -30.72 -14.94 -24.30
C ARG A 654 -31.20 -16.31 -24.78
N ALA A 655 -30.84 -16.67 -26.02
CA ALA A 655 -31.19 -17.96 -26.59
C ALA A 655 -30.55 -19.12 -25.82
N GLU A 656 -29.30 -18.97 -25.43
CA GLU A 656 -28.56 -19.96 -24.64
C GLU A 656 -29.16 -20.13 -23.24
N LEU A 657 -29.52 -19.04 -22.56
CA LEU A 657 -30.14 -19.09 -21.25
C LEU A 657 -31.52 -19.78 -21.29
N ALA A 658 -32.36 -19.48 -22.28
CA ALA A 658 -33.70 -20.05 -22.41
C ALA A 658 -33.74 -21.43 -23.10
N GLY A 659 -32.70 -21.78 -23.86
CA GLY A 659 -32.67 -22.95 -24.75
C GLY A 659 -33.51 -22.79 -26.02
N GLN A 660 -33.98 -21.57 -26.31
CA GLN A 660 -34.76 -21.19 -27.49
C GLN A 660 -34.61 -19.69 -27.73
N MET A 661 -34.86 -19.22 -28.96
CA MET A 661 -34.79 -17.79 -29.27
C MET A 661 -35.79 -16.99 -28.43
N VAL A 662 -35.29 -15.99 -27.70
CA VAL A 662 -36.09 -15.08 -26.89
C VAL A 662 -35.56 -13.66 -27.02
N GLU A 663 -36.45 -12.69 -27.18
CA GLU A 663 -36.06 -11.28 -27.30
C GLU A 663 -35.81 -10.65 -25.93
N ARG A 664 -36.60 -11.03 -24.93
CA ARG A 664 -36.49 -10.57 -23.55
C ARG A 664 -36.73 -11.73 -22.58
N LEU A 665 -35.87 -11.88 -21.59
CA LEU A 665 -35.98 -12.96 -20.62
C LEU A 665 -37.12 -12.67 -19.64
N GLY A 666 -38.07 -13.60 -19.57
CA GLY A 666 -38.97 -13.81 -18.44
C GLY A 666 -38.53 -15.02 -17.62
N VAL A 667 -38.98 -15.12 -16.36
CA VAL A 667 -38.63 -16.22 -15.46
C VAL A 667 -39.89 -16.91 -14.95
N ILE A 668 -39.95 -18.24 -15.11
CA ILE A 668 -40.91 -19.10 -14.41
C ILE A 668 -40.14 -19.81 -13.30
N THR A 669 -40.62 -19.70 -12.06
CA THR A 669 -39.94 -20.28 -10.90
C THR A 669 -40.88 -21.12 -10.05
N SER A 670 -40.32 -22.13 -9.39
CA SER A 670 -40.93 -22.85 -8.29
C SER A 670 -39.89 -23.05 -7.20
N VAL A 671 -40.29 -22.84 -5.94
CA VAL A 671 -39.40 -23.00 -4.79
C VAL A 671 -40.02 -24.02 -3.85
N ASP A 672 -39.25 -25.04 -3.48
CA ASP A 672 -39.61 -26.02 -2.46
C ASP A 672 -38.75 -25.85 -1.19
N GLU A 673 -38.86 -26.77 -0.22
CA GLU A 673 -38.20 -26.66 1.10
C GLU A 673 -36.67 -26.44 1.04
N ALA A 674 -36.01 -26.82 -0.06
CA ALA A 674 -34.55 -26.68 -0.18
C ALA A 674 -34.06 -26.30 -1.58
N PHE A 675 -34.89 -26.39 -2.60
CA PHE A 675 -34.53 -26.21 -4.00
C PHE A 675 -35.31 -25.08 -4.64
N ILE A 676 -34.62 -24.40 -5.56
CA ILE A 676 -35.28 -23.61 -6.58
C ILE A 676 -35.20 -24.33 -7.91
N HIS A 677 -36.33 -24.37 -8.60
CA HIS A 677 -36.46 -24.74 -10.00
C HIS A 677 -36.86 -23.51 -10.80
N TYR A 678 -36.13 -23.20 -11.87
CA TYR A 678 -36.51 -22.11 -12.74
C TYR A 678 -36.18 -22.40 -14.21
N GLN A 679 -36.89 -21.69 -15.08
CA GLN A 679 -36.70 -21.70 -16.53
C GLN A 679 -36.94 -20.30 -17.08
N PHE A 680 -36.37 -20.01 -18.24
CA PHE A 680 -36.57 -18.74 -18.93
C PHE A 680 -37.52 -18.91 -20.11
N PHE A 681 -38.26 -17.85 -20.42
CA PHE A 681 -39.19 -17.80 -21.55
C PHE A 681 -39.17 -16.40 -22.17
N ASP A 682 -39.85 -16.21 -23.30
CA ASP A 682 -39.94 -14.90 -23.94
C ASP A 682 -41.00 -14.01 -23.26
N ALA A 683 -40.54 -13.02 -22.50
CA ALA A 683 -41.41 -12.09 -21.79
C ALA A 683 -42.24 -11.19 -22.73
N ASN A 684 -41.90 -11.07 -24.02
CA ASN A 684 -42.69 -10.29 -24.97
C ASN A 684 -44.02 -10.98 -25.33
N THR A 685 -44.16 -12.26 -25.03
CA THR A 685 -45.35 -13.07 -25.35
C THR A 685 -46.42 -13.08 -24.24
N VAL A 686 -46.15 -12.45 -23.10
CA VAL A 686 -47.04 -12.42 -21.93
C VAL A 686 -47.06 -11.04 -21.27
N GLU A 687 -48.05 -10.77 -20.42
CA GLU A 687 -48.14 -9.50 -19.69
C GLU A 687 -47.19 -9.40 -18.49
N GLU A 688 -46.92 -10.51 -17.76
CA GLU A 688 -46.03 -10.52 -16.60
C GLU A 688 -44.70 -11.26 -16.89
N PRO A 689 -43.52 -10.61 -16.74
CA PRO A 689 -42.22 -11.23 -17.00
C PRO A 689 -41.79 -12.23 -15.92
N ILE A 690 -42.56 -12.38 -14.84
CA ILE A 690 -42.29 -13.27 -13.71
C ILE A 690 -43.54 -14.11 -13.44
N SER A 691 -43.39 -15.43 -13.40
CA SER A 691 -44.46 -16.36 -13.05
C SER A 691 -43.99 -17.34 -11.98
N ILE A 692 -44.85 -17.62 -11.00
CA ILE A 692 -44.57 -18.55 -9.89
C ILE A 692 -45.59 -19.66 -9.98
N VAL A 693 -45.10 -20.89 -10.04
CA VAL A 693 -45.93 -22.07 -10.27
C VAL A 693 -45.59 -23.19 -9.30
N GLY A 694 -46.52 -24.12 -9.10
CA GLY A 694 -46.21 -25.36 -8.38
C GLY A 694 -45.20 -26.21 -9.15
N ILE A 695 -44.39 -27.03 -8.46
CA ILE A 695 -43.40 -27.89 -9.15
C ILE A 695 -44.04 -28.87 -10.14
N GLN A 696 -45.30 -29.26 -9.90
CA GLN A 696 -46.10 -30.11 -10.79
C GLN A 696 -46.59 -29.37 -12.04
N GLU A 697 -46.64 -28.03 -12.00
CA GLU A 697 -47.11 -27.15 -13.07
C GLU A 697 -45.96 -26.61 -13.94
N LEU A 698 -44.70 -26.83 -13.52
CA LEU A 698 -43.52 -26.57 -14.33
C LEU A 698 -43.56 -27.45 -15.59
N GLN A 699 -44.00 -26.86 -16.69
CA GLN A 699 -43.93 -27.50 -18.00
C GLN A 699 -42.47 -27.81 -18.36
N ARG A 700 -42.23 -28.89 -19.11
CA ARG A 700 -40.89 -29.20 -19.62
C ARG A 700 -40.45 -28.13 -20.63
N ALA A 701 -39.73 -27.12 -20.17
CA ALA A 701 -39.01 -26.21 -21.06
C ALA A 701 -37.78 -26.90 -21.69
N PRO A 702 -37.26 -26.35 -22.80
CA PRO A 702 -36.02 -26.84 -23.41
C PRO A 702 -34.84 -26.88 -22.43
N ARG A 703 -34.78 -25.90 -21.51
CA ARG A 703 -33.81 -25.84 -20.42
C ARG A 703 -34.49 -25.53 -19.09
N MET A 704 -34.09 -26.28 -18.07
CA MET A 704 -34.57 -26.10 -16.70
C MET A 704 -33.37 -26.17 -15.76
N TYR A 705 -33.34 -25.25 -14.79
CA TYR A 705 -32.25 -25.12 -13.83
C TYR A 705 -32.75 -25.47 -12.44
N CYS A 706 -31.88 -26.09 -11.64
CA CYS A 706 -32.18 -26.48 -10.28
C CYS A 706 -30.98 -26.23 -9.35
N HIS A 707 -31.21 -25.61 -8.19
CA HIS A 707 -30.19 -25.40 -7.18
C HIS A 707 -30.71 -25.66 -5.77
N ALA A 708 -29.90 -26.35 -4.96
CA ALA A 708 -30.16 -26.55 -3.54
C ALA A 708 -29.71 -25.32 -2.73
N LEU A 709 -30.59 -24.33 -2.54
CA LEU A 709 -30.25 -23.04 -1.91
C LEU A 709 -29.72 -23.23 -0.49
N SER A 710 -30.34 -24.13 0.30
CA SER A 710 -29.90 -24.45 1.67
C SER A 710 -28.49 -25.03 1.72
N LYS A 711 -28.15 -25.99 0.85
CA LYS A 711 -26.80 -26.57 0.74
C LYS A 711 -25.77 -25.56 0.23
N MET A 712 -26.22 -24.58 -0.55
CA MET A 712 -25.38 -23.49 -1.04
C MET A 712 -25.23 -22.36 -0.03
N GLY A 713 -25.89 -22.42 1.14
CA GLY A 713 -25.91 -21.36 2.14
C GLY A 713 -26.54 -20.06 1.63
N LEU A 714 -27.41 -20.14 0.61
CA LEU A 714 -27.98 -19.00 -0.08
C LEU A 714 -29.42 -18.73 0.40
N GLY A 715 -29.75 -17.45 0.60
CA GLY A 715 -31.08 -17.01 1.03
C GLY A 715 -31.99 -16.52 -0.11
N PRO A 716 -33.17 -15.95 0.20
CA PRO A 716 -34.09 -15.38 -0.80
C PRO A 716 -33.49 -14.28 -1.70
N GLY A 717 -32.41 -13.60 -1.26
CA GLY A 717 -31.65 -12.63 -2.07
C GLY A 717 -30.63 -13.25 -3.03
N ALA A 718 -30.63 -14.57 -3.20
CA ALA A 718 -29.65 -15.29 -4.02
C ALA A 718 -29.83 -15.13 -5.52
N GLY A 719 -30.94 -14.55 -5.98
CA GLY A 719 -31.25 -14.42 -7.41
C GLY A 719 -30.12 -13.76 -8.20
N ARG A 720 -29.46 -12.73 -7.65
CA ARG A 720 -28.33 -12.05 -8.30
C ARG A 720 -27.09 -12.95 -8.42
N VAL A 721 -26.76 -13.68 -7.36
CA VAL A 721 -25.63 -14.65 -7.37
C VAL A 721 -25.87 -15.74 -8.40
N LEU A 722 -27.09 -16.29 -8.44
CA LEU A 722 -27.46 -17.30 -9.41
C LEU A 722 -27.43 -16.75 -10.84
N ALA A 723 -27.93 -15.53 -11.07
CA ALA A 723 -27.89 -14.88 -12.37
C ALA A 723 -26.46 -14.68 -12.87
N VAL A 724 -25.54 -14.17 -12.05
CA VAL A 724 -24.14 -14.00 -12.45
C VAL A 724 -23.47 -15.34 -12.78
N LYS A 725 -23.75 -16.39 -12.00
CA LYS A 725 -23.27 -17.75 -12.34
C LYS A 725 -23.84 -18.27 -13.65
N ARG A 726 -25.14 -18.06 -13.90
CA ARG A 726 -25.78 -18.45 -15.16
C ARG A 726 -25.18 -17.66 -16.33
N MET A 727 -24.87 -16.38 -16.15
CA MET A 727 -24.17 -15.57 -17.14
C MET A 727 -22.79 -16.14 -17.47
N GLU A 728 -21.99 -16.43 -16.44
CA GLU A 728 -20.67 -17.06 -16.63
C GLU A 728 -20.79 -18.38 -17.38
N GLU A 729 -21.74 -19.24 -17.02
CA GLU A 729 -21.96 -20.53 -17.70
C GLU A 729 -22.45 -20.34 -19.15
N ALA A 730 -23.39 -19.44 -19.41
CA ALA A 730 -23.86 -19.16 -20.76
C ALA A 730 -22.74 -18.62 -21.67
N LEU A 731 -21.87 -17.75 -21.15
CA LEU A 731 -20.69 -17.29 -21.89
C LEU A 731 -19.71 -18.42 -22.20
N LYS A 732 -19.48 -19.34 -21.24
CA LYS A 732 -18.65 -20.52 -21.47
C LYS A 732 -19.24 -21.43 -22.53
N GLU A 733 -20.57 -21.56 -22.58
CA GLU A 733 -21.26 -22.33 -23.62
C GLU A 733 -21.15 -21.67 -25.00
N LEU A 734 -21.36 -20.35 -25.12
CA LEU A 734 -21.12 -19.63 -26.38
C LEU A 734 -19.67 -19.79 -26.86
N ILE A 735 -18.70 -19.74 -25.94
CA ILE A 735 -17.31 -20.03 -26.25
C ILE A 735 -17.16 -21.48 -26.71
N ARG A 736 -17.69 -22.45 -25.97
CA ARG A 736 -17.62 -23.88 -26.31
C ARG A 736 -18.19 -24.18 -27.70
N GLU A 737 -19.27 -23.51 -28.09
CA GLU A 737 -19.95 -23.66 -29.38
C GLU A 737 -19.37 -22.76 -30.49
N ARG A 738 -18.39 -21.91 -30.17
CA ARG A 738 -17.79 -20.91 -31.09
C ARG A 738 -18.83 -19.94 -31.67
N ASN A 739 -19.90 -19.71 -30.92
CA ASN A 739 -21.00 -18.82 -31.26
C ASN A 739 -20.67 -17.36 -30.85
N LEU A 740 -19.58 -16.86 -31.43
CA LEU A 740 -19.08 -15.52 -31.25
C LEU A 740 -18.79 -14.89 -32.61
N ILE A 741 -18.91 -13.57 -32.67
CA ILE A 741 -18.62 -12.74 -33.82
C ILE A 741 -17.15 -12.31 -33.74
N GLY A 742 -16.40 -12.54 -34.80
CA GLY A 742 -15.04 -12.04 -34.95
C GLY A 742 -14.90 -11.26 -36.26
N GLY A 743 -13.65 -11.05 -36.67
CA GLY A 743 -13.30 -10.39 -37.92
C GLY A 743 -12.88 -11.41 -38.96
N ARG A 744 -11.93 -11.03 -39.79
CA ARG A 744 -11.52 -11.82 -40.94
C ARG A 744 -10.77 -13.08 -40.52
N VAL A 745 -9.76 -12.97 -39.65
CA VAL A 745 -8.91 -14.12 -39.29
C VAL A 745 -9.73 -15.16 -38.52
N TRP A 746 -10.56 -14.72 -37.57
CA TRP A 746 -11.48 -15.59 -36.86
C TRP A 746 -12.41 -16.35 -37.82
N THR A 747 -13.03 -15.64 -38.77
CA THR A 747 -13.99 -16.23 -39.70
C THR A 747 -13.33 -17.21 -40.66
N GLU A 748 -12.13 -16.89 -41.17
CA GLU A 748 -11.32 -17.81 -42.00
C GLU A 748 -11.05 -19.13 -41.26
N GLU A 749 -10.54 -19.05 -40.03
CA GLU A 749 -10.10 -20.21 -39.26
C GLU A 749 -11.27 -21.04 -38.72
N ARG A 750 -12.37 -20.40 -38.32
CA ARG A 750 -13.61 -21.08 -37.93
C ARG A 750 -14.23 -21.81 -39.10
N THR A 751 -14.33 -21.16 -40.26
CA THR A 751 -14.85 -21.75 -41.50
C THR A 751 -14.02 -22.96 -41.92
N PHE A 752 -12.69 -22.83 -41.90
CA PHE A 752 -11.78 -23.93 -42.20
C PHE A 752 -11.99 -25.13 -41.27
N GLY A 753 -12.08 -24.89 -39.96
CA GLY A 753 -12.33 -25.95 -38.98
C GLY A 753 -13.65 -26.69 -39.21
N ARG A 754 -14.73 -25.95 -39.52
CA ARG A 754 -16.06 -26.52 -39.81
C ARG A 754 -16.07 -27.31 -41.12
N LEU A 755 -15.43 -26.81 -42.18
CA LEU A 755 -15.31 -27.54 -43.46
C LEU A 755 -14.46 -28.80 -43.32
N ARG A 756 -13.37 -28.74 -42.56
CA ARG A 756 -12.51 -29.89 -42.26
C ARG A 756 -13.28 -30.96 -41.49
N HIS A 757 -14.14 -30.56 -40.56
CA HIS A 757 -15.02 -31.47 -39.83
C HIS A 757 -16.01 -32.18 -40.76
N LEU A 758 -16.67 -31.45 -41.67
CA LEU A 758 -17.58 -32.04 -42.66
C LEU A 758 -16.86 -33.02 -43.59
N ALA A 759 -15.67 -32.65 -44.07
CA ALA A 759 -14.88 -33.52 -44.95
C ALA A 759 -14.45 -34.82 -44.25
N ARG A 760 -14.06 -34.76 -42.96
CA ARG A 760 -13.54 -35.92 -42.22
C ARG A 760 -14.61 -36.79 -41.58
N GLN A 761 -15.61 -36.19 -40.94
CA GLN A 761 -16.63 -36.94 -40.17
C GLN A 761 -17.86 -37.31 -40.98
N TYR A 762 -18.18 -36.52 -42.01
CA TYR A 762 -19.34 -36.74 -42.88
C TYR A 762 -18.94 -37.16 -44.30
N GLU A 763 -17.64 -37.37 -44.55
CA GLU A 763 -17.08 -37.73 -45.87
C GLU A 763 -17.55 -36.79 -46.99
N ALA A 764 -17.83 -35.52 -46.65
CA ALA A 764 -18.31 -34.55 -47.61
C ALA A 764 -17.21 -34.31 -48.67
N PRO A 765 -17.54 -34.29 -49.98
CA PRO A 765 -16.58 -34.09 -51.07
C PRO A 765 -16.17 -32.62 -51.19
N ILE A 766 -15.65 -32.05 -50.12
CA ILE A 766 -15.24 -30.65 -49.98
C ILE A 766 -13.74 -30.61 -49.71
N ASP A 767 -13.02 -29.73 -50.42
CA ASP A 767 -11.68 -29.30 -50.02
C ASP A 767 -11.84 -28.17 -48.99
N PRO A 768 -11.41 -28.34 -47.73
CA PRO A 768 -11.57 -27.32 -46.69
C PRO A 768 -10.90 -25.98 -46.99
N THR A 769 -9.99 -25.92 -47.97
CA THR A 769 -9.29 -24.70 -48.37
C THR A 769 -9.96 -23.94 -49.52
N GLN A 770 -10.96 -24.50 -50.21
CA GLN A 770 -11.59 -23.92 -51.40
C GLN A 770 -13.01 -23.43 -51.07
N PHE A 771 -13.15 -22.15 -50.72
CA PHE A 771 -14.38 -21.59 -50.16
C PHE A 771 -15.51 -21.44 -51.17
N ASP A 772 -15.20 -21.06 -52.41
CA ASP A 772 -16.16 -20.94 -53.51
C ASP A 772 -16.84 -22.29 -53.84
N LYS A 773 -16.05 -23.36 -53.92
CA LYS A 773 -16.54 -24.73 -54.18
C LYS A 773 -17.30 -25.27 -52.99
N ALA A 774 -16.82 -25.04 -51.77
CA ALA A 774 -17.52 -25.42 -50.55
C ALA A 774 -18.90 -24.75 -50.48
N LEU A 775 -18.99 -23.46 -50.79
CA LEU A 775 -20.24 -22.71 -50.80
C LEU A 775 -21.25 -23.30 -51.80
N MET A 776 -20.81 -23.64 -53.02
CA MET A 776 -21.67 -24.29 -54.01
C MET A 776 -22.18 -25.64 -53.53
N PHE A 777 -21.34 -26.43 -52.85
CA PHE A 777 -21.72 -27.73 -52.30
C PHE A 777 -22.71 -27.60 -51.14
N LEU A 778 -22.54 -26.61 -50.26
CA LEU A 778 -23.36 -26.45 -49.05
C LEU A 778 -24.73 -25.84 -49.33
N GLN A 779 -24.89 -25.09 -50.43
CA GLN A 779 -26.13 -24.38 -50.75
C GLN A 779 -27.41 -25.26 -50.74
N PRO A 780 -27.41 -26.51 -51.26
CA PRO A 780 -28.55 -27.42 -51.18
C PRO A 780 -28.86 -27.94 -49.77
N HIS A 781 -27.93 -27.78 -48.82
CA HIS A 781 -28.03 -28.22 -47.44
C HIS A 781 -28.40 -27.09 -46.45
N ALA A 782 -28.72 -25.89 -46.96
CA ALA A 782 -29.22 -24.77 -46.17
C ALA A 782 -30.39 -25.19 -45.26
N GLY A 783 -30.45 -24.66 -44.05
CA GLY A 783 -31.40 -25.04 -43.00
C GLY A 783 -31.05 -26.32 -42.22
N SER A 784 -29.98 -27.04 -42.58
CA SER A 784 -29.57 -28.25 -41.85
C SER A 784 -28.71 -27.91 -40.63
N LEU A 785 -28.85 -28.71 -39.56
CA LEU A 785 -28.00 -28.67 -38.37
C LEU A 785 -26.95 -29.78 -38.44
N VAL A 786 -25.68 -29.43 -38.23
CA VAL A 786 -24.61 -30.39 -37.95
C VAL A 786 -24.62 -30.65 -36.45
N ASP A 787 -24.90 -31.89 -36.05
CA ASP A 787 -25.03 -32.26 -34.63
C ASP A 787 -23.79 -33.03 -34.14
N GLY A 788 -23.03 -32.38 -33.25
CA GLY A 788 -21.85 -32.96 -32.60
C GLY A 788 -22.14 -33.98 -31.51
N ASN A 789 -23.42 -34.24 -31.15
CA ASN A 789 -23.83 -35.28 -30.20
C ASN A 789 -24.22 -36.61 -30.88
N GLY A 790 -24.18 -36.66 -32.22
CA GLY A 790 -24.47 -37.87 -33.00
C GLY A 790 -23.37 -38.94 -32.93
N PRO A 791 -23.45 -40.00 -33.76
CA PRO A 791 -22.37 -40.99 -33.89
C PRO A 791 -21.03 -40.33 -34.28
N ASN A 792 -21.11 -39.19 -34.97
CA ASN A 792 -19.99 -38.34 -35.34
C ASN A 792 -19.81 -37.27 -34.25
N LYS A 793 -19.13 -37.61 -33.16
CA LYS A 793 -18.86 -36.67 -32.06
C LYS A 793 -18.01 -35.49 -32.56
N GLY A 794 -18.38 -34.25 -32.23
CA GLY A 794 -17.53 -33.10 -32.57
C GLY A 794 -18.20 -31.73 -32.54
N GLN A 795 -18.12 -31.00 -33.65
CA GLN A 795 -18.59 -29.62 -33.74
C GLN A 795 -20.10 -29.56 -34.02
N THR A 796 -20.81 -28.63 -33.39
CA THR A 796 -22.24 -28.36 -33.65
C THR A 796 -22.38 -26.98 -34.28
N PHE A 797 -23.09 -26.88 -35.42
CA PHE A 797 -23.37 -25.60 -36.09
C PHE A 797 -24.46 -25.73 -37.15
N LEU A 798 -25.14 -24.62 -37.46
CA LEU A 798 -26.07 -24.54 -38.59
C LEU A 798 -25.29 -24.38 -39.90
N VAL A 799 -25.69 -25.11 -40.94
CA VAL A 799 -25.10 -24.97 -42.28
C VAL A 799 -25.30 -23.54 -42.81
N ASP A 800 -26.37 -22.87 -42.44
CA ASP A 800 -26.62 -21.47 -42.81
C ASP A 800 -25.59 -20.50 -42.25
N GLU A 801 -25.09 -20.72 -41.03
CA GLU A 801 -24.00 -19.92 -40.46
C GLU A 801 -22.72 -20.09 -41.26
N LEU A 802 -22.39 -21.33 -41.64
CA LEU A 802 -21.21 -21.62 -42.44
C LEU A 802 -21.33 -21.03 -43.86
N ILE A 803 -22.52 -21.08 -44.46
CA ILE A 803 -22.81 -20.42 -45.74
C ILE A 803 -22.64 -18.90 -45.62
N ALA A 804 -23.14 -18.30 -44.53
CA ALA A 804 -23.02 -16.87 -44.29
C ALA A 804 -21.54 -16.45 -44.12
N ASP A 805 -20.77 -17.20 -43.33
CA ASP A 805 -19.32 -16.99 -43.17
C ASP A 805 -18.60 -17.07 -44.53
N LEU A 806 -18.87 -18.10 -45.33
CA LEU A 806 -18.28 -18.28 -46.65
C LEU A 806 -18.63 -17.15 -47.62
N ARG A 807 -19.88 -16.69 -47.63
CA ARG A 807 -20.30 -15.54 -48.46
C ARG A 807 -19.59 -14.27 -48.04
N GLY A 808 -19.53 -13.99 -46.75
CA GLY A 808 -18.82 -12.82 -46.22
C GLY A 808 -17.34 -12.83 -46.60
N LEU A 809 -16.68 -13.98 -46.53
CA LEU A 809 -15.29 -14.14 -46.96
C LEU A 809 -15.12 -13.93 -48.48
N CYS A 810 -15.98 -14.53 -49.30
CA CYS A 810 -15.96 -14.34 -50.76
C CYS A 810 -16.21 -12.87 -51.17
N GLU A 811 -17.14 -12.18 -50.50
CA GLU A 811 -17.41 -10.75 -50.71
C GLU A 811 -16.21 -9.85 -50.36
N GLN A 812 -15.40 -10.26 -49.38
CA GLN A 812 -14.12 -9.63 -49.04
C GLN A 812 -12.97 -10.05 -49.98
N GLY A 813 -13.24 -10.86 -51.01
CA GLY A 813 -12.27 -11.33 -51.99
C GLY A 813 -11.47 -12.57 -51.55
N VAL A 814 -11.86 -13.22 -50.46
CA VAL A 814 -11.21 -14.43 -49.92
C VAL A 814 -11.95 -15.68 -50.41
N ASN A 815 -11.51 -16.22 -51.55
CA ASN A 815 -12.13 -17.42 -52.16
C ASN A 815 -11.41 -18.73 -51.77
N ARG A 816 -10.28 -18.65 -51.08
CA ARG A 816 -9.51 -19.81 -50.60
C ARG A 816 -8.75 -19.45 -49.33
N LEU A 817 -8.52 -20.44 -48.46
CA LEU A 817 -7.56 -20.31 -47.37
C LEU A 817 -6.15 -20.58 -47.90
N GLU A 818 -5.26 -19.61 -47.76
CA GLU A 818 -3.84 -19.83 -48.05
C GLU A 818 -3.21 -20.63 -46.91
N ARG A 819 -2.65 -21.80 -47.25
CA ARG A 819 -2.00 -22.67 -46.25
C ARG A 819 -0.74 -21.97 -45.73
N TRP A 820 -0.86 -21.35 -44.56
CA TRP A 820 0.20 -20.60 -43.89
C TRP A 820 1.08 -21.47 -43.00
N TRP A 821 0.71 -22.74 -42.75
CA TRP A 821 1.38 -23.62 -41.80
C TRP A 821 2.00 -24.88 -42.44
N HIS A 822 2.96 -25.45 -41.71
CA HIS A 822 3.50 -26.79 -41.91
C HIS A 822 3.09 -27.72 -40.77
N GLU A 823 3.02 -29.03 -41.02
CA GLU A 823 2.75 -30.03 -39.98
C GLU A 823 3.97 -30.16 -39.08
N LEU A 824 3.89 -29.57 -37.88
CA LEU A 824 5.06 -29.36 -37.00
C LEU A 824 5.67 -30.68 -36.49
N ASP A 825 4.87 -31.73 -36.37
CA ASP A 825 5.29 -33.07 -35.94
C ASP A 825 6.01 -33.87 -37.04
N GLU A 826 5.93 -33.43 -38.30
CA GLU A 826 6.59 -34.06 -39.45
C GLU A 826 7.94 -33.42 -39.78
N LEU A 827 8.27 -32.29 -39.15
CA LEU A 827 9.51 -31.54 -39.39
C LEU A 827 10.69 -32.14 -38.63
N ASN A 828 11.82 -32.33 -39.32
CA ASN A 828 13.05 -32.75 -38.67
C ASN A 828 13.79 -31.52 -38.13
N LEU A 829 13.65 -31.24 -36.84
CA LEU A 829 14.34 -30.10 -36.22
C LEU A 829 15.87 -30.20 -36.31
N GLY A 830 16.44 -31.35 -36.65
CA GLY A 830 17.86 -31.54 -36.97
C GLY A 830 18.33 -30.78 -38.22
N ASP A 831 17.41 -30.47 -39.13
CA ASP A 831 17.67 -29.74 -40.37
C ASP A 831 17.36 -28.24 -40.21
N VAL A 832 18.25 -27.40 -40.74
CA VAL A 832 18.13 -25.93 -40.63
C VAL A 832 16.93 -25.39 -41.42
N ASN A 833 16.54 -26.01 -42.54
CA ASN A 833 15.39 -25.54 -43.30
C ASN A 833 14.09 -25.89 -42.58
N ASP A 834 14.01 -27.08 -41.99
CA ASP A 834 12.86 -27.49 -41.18
C ASP A 834 12.75 -26.67 -39.89
N GLN A 835 13.87 -26.27 -39.26
CA GLN A 835 13.88 -25.26 -38.20
C GLN A 835 13.26 -23.93 -38.65
N GLN A 836 13.65 -23.42 -39.83
CA GLN A 836 13.07 -22.17 -40.35
C GLN A 836 11.57 -22.30 -40.63
N ARG A 837 11.11 -23.44 -41.16
CA ARG A 837 9.68 -23.73 -41.37
C ARG A 837 8.91 -23.79 -40.05
N PHE A 838 9.50 -24.42 -39.04
CA PHE A 838 8.96 -24.50 -37.69
C PHE A 838 8.81 -23.10 -37.08
N SER A 839 9.86 -22.27 -37.14
CA SER A 839 9.84 -20.89 -36.66
C SER A 839 8.76 -20.05 -37.35
N ARG A 840 8.69 -20.07 -38.69
CA ARG A 840 7.67 -19.32 -39.46
C ARG A 840 6.25 -19.78 -39.13
N THR A 841 6.05 -21.07 -38.91
CA THR A 841 4.73 -21.62 -38.57
C THR A 841 4.29 -21.17 -37.18
N LEU A 842 5.19 -21.17 -36.19
CA LEU A 842 4.88 -20.66 -34.84
C LEU A 842 4.66 -19.15 -34.84
N ASP A 843 5.47 -18.38 -35.58
CA ASP A 843 5.28 -16.93 -35.73
C ASP A 843 3.89 -16.60 -36.29
N ALA A 844 3.50 -17.26 -37.39
CA ALA A 844 2.18 -17.13 -37.98
C ALA A 844 1.06 -17.61 -37.04
N TYR A 845 1.28 -18.71 -36.31
CA TYR A 845 0.31 -19.24 -35.35
C TYR A 845 0.00 -18.22 -34.25
N TYR A 846 1.02 -17.68 -33.57
CA TYR A 846 0.79 -16.73 -32.47
C TYR A 846 0.22 -15.40 -32.97
N CYS A 847 0.71 -14.89 -34.11
CA CYS A 847 0.17 -13.69 -34.73
C CYS A 847 -1.33 -13.86 -35.06
N ARG A 848 -1.71 -14.97 -35.70
CA ARG A 848 -3.12 -15.24 -36.05
C ARG A 848 -3.98 -15.52 -34.81
N CYS A 849 -3.48 -16.18 -33.77
CA CYS A 849 -4.19 -16.34 -32.49
C CYS A 849 -4.50 -14.99 -31.85
N GLU A 850 -3.51 -14.09 -31.83
CA GLU A 850 -3.67 -12.75 -31.29
C GLU A 850 -4.71 -11.94 -32.07
N ILE A 851 -4.62 -11.92 -33.40
CA ILE A 851 -5.60 -11.21 -34.22
C ILE A 851 -7.00 -11.82 -34.03
N ALA A 852 -7.14 -13.14 -34.04
CA ALA A 852 -8.43 -13.81 -33.87
C ALA A 852 -9.05 -13.53 -32.48
N TYR A 853 -8.23 -13.52 -31.42
CA TYR A 853 -8.70 -13.20 -30.08
C TYR A 853 -9.10 -11.73 -29.95
N ASP A 854 -8.29 -10.80 -30.50
CA ASP A 854 -8.62 -9.38 -30.55
C ASP A 854 -9.92 -9.12 -31.30
N GLU A 855 -10.06 -9.73 -32.48
CA GLU A 855 -11.26 -9.67 -33.30
C GLU A 855 -12.49 -10.14 -32.51
N VAL A 856 -12.42 -11.28 -31.82
CA VAL A 856 -13.54 -11.79 -31.02
C VAL A 856 -13.89 -10.85 -29.87
N VAL A 857 -12.92 -10.37 -29.09
CA VAL A 857 -13.19 -9.47 -27.97
C VAL A 857 -13.77 -8.16 -28.47
N THR A 858 -13.16 -7.54 -29.48
CA THR A 858 -13.59 -6.25 -30.02
C THR A 858 -14.97 -6.31 -30.68
N HIS A 859 -15.30 -7.40 -31.37
CA HIS A 859 -16.58 -7.50 -32.08
C HIS A 859 -17.69 -8.10 -31.21
N SER A 860 -17.40 -9.10 -30.36
CA SER A 860 -18.44 -9.75 -29.54
C SER A 860 -18.60 -9.15 -28.15
N LEU A 861 -17.49 -8.73 -27.53
CA LEU A 861 -17.39 -8.43 -26.10
C LEU A 861 -16.73 -7.06 -25.81
N PRO A 862 -17.03 -5.98 -26.57
CA PRO A 862 -16.27 -4.73 -26.49
C PRO A 862 -16.35 -4.07 -25.10
N ASP A 863 -17.54 -4.11 -24.49
CA ASP A 863 -17.79 -3.44 -23.20
C ASP A 863 -17.04 -4.11 -22.03
N ILE A 864 -16.68 -5.40 -22.16
CA ILE A 864 -15.89 -6.09 -21.13
C ILE A 864 -14.39 -6.13 -21.39
N GLY A 865 -13.93 -5.76 -22.58
CA GLY A 865 -12.51 -5.71 -22.95
C GLY A 865 -11.60 -5.01 -21.91
N PRO A 866 -12.00 -3.85 -21.33
CA PRO A 866 -11.22 -3.18 -20.28
C PRO A 866 -11.02 -3.99 -19.00
N TYR A 867 -11.73 -5.10 -18.81
CA TYR A 867 -11.62 -5.98 -17.64
C TYR A 867 -10.87 -7.29 -17.95
N LEU A 868 -10.53 -7.56 -19.21
CA LEU A 868 -9.86 -8.78 -19.67
C LEU A 868 -8.33 -8.61 -19.66
N ARG A 869 -7.64 -9.35 -18.79
CA ARG A 869 -6.22 -9.13 -18.49
C ARG A 869 -5.29 -9.45 -19.66
N THR A 870 -5.51 -10.59 -20.33
CA THR A 870 -4.71 -11.01 -21.48
C THR A 870 -4.94 -10.05 -22.65
N PHE A 871 -6.19 -9.67 -22.90
CA PHE A 871 -6.55 -8.69 -23.93
C PHE A 871 -5.83 -7.34 -23.74
N ARG A 872 -5.81 -6.81 -22.50
CA ARG A 872 -5.13 -5.53 -22.20
C ARG A 872 -3.61 -5.55 -22.36
N LEU A 873 -2.99 -6.73 -22.36
CA LEU A 873 -1.55 -6.88 -22.60
C LEU A 873 -1.18 -6.86 -24.09
N MET A 874 -2.13 -7.19 -24.96
CA MET A 874 -1.90 -7.36 -26.39
C MET A 874 -1.78 -6.03 -27.13
N PRO A 875 -1.06 -6.01 -28.28
CA PRO A 875 -0.36 -7.14 -28.91
C PRO A 875 0.95 -7.56 -28.22
N LEU A 876 1.31 -8.84 -28.41
CA LEU A 876 2.44 -9.54 -27.82
C LEU A 876 3.34 -10.16 -28.91
N ARG A 877 4.63 -10.32 -28.60
CA ARG A 877 5.59 -11.13 -29.36
C ARG A 877 6.14 -12.22 -28.44
N MET A 878 5.99 -13.46 -28.85
CA MET A 878 6.43 -14.61 -28.08
C MET A 878 7.92 -14.84 -28.28
N GLU A 879 8.67 -15.03 -27.21
CA GLU A 879 10.02 -15.57 -27.26
C GLU A 879 9.93 -17.04 -26.92
N ILE A 880 10.33 -17.92 -27.84
CA ILE A 880 10.15 -19.37 -27.73
C ILE A 880 11.50 -20.07 -27.87
N VAL A 881 11.76 -20.97 -26.95
CA VAL A 881 12.87 -21.92 -27.00
C VAL A 881 12.28 -23.31 -27.27
N ALA A 882 12.61 -23.90 -28.41
CA ALA A 882 12.21 -25.25 -28.78
C ALA A 882 13.32 -26.23 -28.37
N GLU A 883 12.96 -27.16 -27.48
CA GLU A 883 13.86 -28.17 -26.91
C GLU A 883 13.51 -29.55 -27.44
N ARG A 884 14.52 -30.32 -27.85
CA ARG A 884 14.33 -31.75 -28.18
C ARG A 884 14.53 -32.59 -26.92
N GLN A 885 13.47 -33.23 -26.48
CA GLN A 885 13.54 -34.20 -25.40
C GLN A 885 13.64 -35.60 -25.97
N ASN A 886 14.59 -36.38 -25.48
CA ASN A 886 14.63 -37.82 -25.69
C ASN A 886 14.31 -38.50 -24.35
N ARG A 887 13.03 -38.81 -24.13
CA ARG A 887 12.56 -39.52 -22.93
C ARG A 887 12.18 -40.94 -23.33
N GLU A 888 12.86 -41.92 -22.73
CA GLU A 888 12.55 -43.35 -22.87
C GLU A 888 12.55 -43.86 -24.33
N GLY A 889 13.34 -43.24 -25.21
CA GLY A 889 13.43 -43.62 -26.62
C GLY A 889 12.39 -42.98 -27.54
N CYS A 890 11.54 -42.09 -27.02
CA CYS A 890 10.66 -41.23 -27.81
C CYS A 890 11.27 -39.82 -27.93
N GLU A 891 11.57 -39.39 -29.15
CA GLU A 891 11.89 -37.99 -29.45
C GLU A 891 10.60 -37.15 -29.39
N GLY A 892 10.58 -36.10 -28.58
CA GLY A 892 9.49 -35.16 -28.46
C GLY A 892 10.00 -33.71 -28.40
N ILE A 893 9.16 -32.75 -28.78
CA ILE A 893 9.51 -31.33 -28.75
C ILE A 893 8.76 -30.67 -27.60
N SER A 894 9.47 -29.99 -26.70
CA SER A 894 8.88 -29.12 -25.69
C SER A 894 9.20 -27.65 -26.01
N LEU A 895 8.22 -26.77 -25.81
CA LEU A 895 8.39 -25.34 -26.00
C LEU A 895 8.49 -24.66 -24.65
N SER A 896 9.49 -23.82 -24.44
CA SER A 896 9.56 -22.89 -23.32
C SER A 896 9.28 -21.49 -23.87
N ARG A 897 8.31 -20.75 -23.30
CA ARG A 897 7.92 -19.42 -23.82
C ARG A 897 7.95 -18.29 -22.79
N ARG A 898 8.21 -17.09 -23.29
CA ARG A 898 7.95 -15.77 -22.68
C ARG A 898 7.17 -14.91 -23.66
N GLN A 899 6.56 -13.83 -23.16
CA GLN A 899 5.70 -12.95 -23.96
C GLN A 899 6.11 -11.49 -23.74
N TRP A 900 6.29 -10.74 -24.83
CA TRP A 900 6.75 -9.36 -24.80
C TRP A 900 5.71 -8.43 -25.40
N PRO A 901 5.24 -7.37 -24.71
CA PRO A 901 4.38 -6.38 -25.33
C PRO A 901 5.07 -5.71 -26.51
N VAL A 902 4.36 -5.55 -27.63
CA VAL A 902 4.85 -4.88 -28.85
C VAL A 902 3.91 -3.78 -29.30
N ARG A 903 4.34 -2.87 -30.19
CA ARG A 903 3.57 -1.65 -30.48
C ARG A 903 2.30 -1.93 -31.27
N SER A 904 2.34 -2.89 -32.19
CA SER A 904 1.24 -3.19 -33.12
C SER A 904 1.17 -4.69 -33.42
N PHE A 905 0.06 -5.14 -33.99
CA PHE A 905 -0.10 -6.53 -34.44
C PHE A 905 0.85 -6.91 -35.59
N GLU A 906 1.44 -5.92 -36.30
CA GLU A 906 2.48 -6.18 -37.30
C GLU A 906 3.79 -6.69 -36.68
N GLU A 907 4.04 -6.33 -35.41
CA GLU A 907 5.20 -6.78 -34.63
C GLU A 907 4.89 -8.05 -33.82
N ALA A 908 3.63 -8.50 -33.78
CA ALA A 908 3.21 -9.68 -33.05
C ALA A 908 3.70 -10.98 -33.71
N GLY A 909 3.61 -12.10 -32.99
CA GLY A 909 4.07 -13.40 -33.49
C GLY A 909 5.05 -14.07 -32.55
N ALA A 910 6.10 -14.70 -33.09
CA ALA A 910 7.05 -15.45 -32.28
C ALA A 910 8.48 -15.43 -32.85
N ASP A 911 9.45 -15.21 -31.96
CA ASP A 911 10.85 -15.47 -32.18
C ASP A 911 11.21 -16.84 -31.60
N VAL A 912 11.60 -17.77 -32.48
CA VAL A 912 11.88 -19.16 -32.09
C VAL A 912 13.38 -19.45 -32.17
N THR A 913 13.92 -19.93 -31.07
CA THR A 913 15.30 -20.41 -30.94
C THR A 913 15.31 -21.90 -30.63
N PHE A 914 16.37 -22.61 -31.01
CA PHE A 914 16.51 -24.05 -30.79
C PHE A 914 17.67 -24.29 -29.83
N SER A 915 17.42 -25.02 -28.76
CA SER A 915 18.40 -25.30 -27.70
C SER A 915 18.24 -26.72 -27.20
N ASP A 916 19.35 -27.37 -26.86
CA ASP A 916 19.34 -28.66 -26.15
C ASP A 916 19.24 -28.46 -24.62
N GLU A 917 19.45 -27.24 -24.14
CA GLU A 917 19.34 -26.86 -22.73
C GLU A 917 18.07 -26.05 -22.47
N ARG A 918 17.38 -26.38 -21.38
CA ARG A 918 16.19 -25.66 -20.93
C ARG A 918 16.58 -24.30 -20.35
N PRO A 919 15.98 -23.19 -20.83
CA PRO A 919 16.29 -21.88 -20.31
C PRO A 919 15.83 -21.77 -18.85
N ASP A 920 16.67 -21.19 -17.99
CA ASP A 920 16.31 -20.89 -16.61
C ASP A 920 15.43 -19.63 -16.56
N HIS A 921 14.14 -19.84 -16.77
CA HIS A 921 13.14 -18.78 -16.61
C HIS A 921 12.72 -18.55 -15.15
N TYR A 922 13.22 -19.35 -14.22
CA TYR A 922 12.72 -19.39 -12.84
C TYR A 922 13.68 -18.78 -11.83
N SER A 923 14.92 -18.46 -12.23
CA SER A 923 15.81 -17.66 -11.39
C SER A 923 15.19 -16.31 -11.05
N GLN A 924 15.43 -15.84 -9.82
CA GLN A 924 14.88 -14.57 -9.34
C GLN A 924 15.32 -13.38 -10.20
N GLU A 925 16.57 -13.40 -10.68
CA GLU A 925 17.13 -12.38 -11.56
C GLU A 925 16.42 -12.36 -12.92
N ALA A 926 16.16 -13.55 -13.49
CA ALA A 926 15.50 -13.67 -14.80
C ALA A 926 14.02 -13.25 -14.74
N VAL A 927 13.31 -13.58 -13.64
CA VAL A 927 11.94 -13.13 -13.42
C VAL A 927 11.90 -11.62 -13.25
N LYS A 928 12.74 -11.05 -12.39
CA LYS A 928 12.83 -9.60 -12.16
C LYS A 928 13.08 -8.85 -13.46
N TRP A 929 14.12 -9.24 -14.20
CA TRP A 929 14.44 -8.61 -15.48
C TRP A 929 13.27 -8.70 -16.48
N TYR A 930 12.59 -9.85 -16.55
CA TYR A 930 11.46 -10.04 -17.45
C TYR A 930 10.31 -9.08 -17.14
N VAL A 931 9.99 -8.92 -15.86
CA VAL A 931 8.91 -8.03 -15.42
C VAL A 931 9.31 -6.58 -15.65
N ASP A 932 10.50 -6.17 -15.21
CA ASP A 932 10.99 -4.80 -15.38
C ASP A 932 10.90 -4.38 -16.85
N ARG A 933 11.32 -5.27 -17.73
CA ARG A 933 11.31 -5.04 -19.17
C ARG A 933 9.88 -5.02 -19.74
N THR A 934 9.00 -5.90 -19.29
CA THR A 934 7.58 -5.89 -19.68
C THR A 934 6.91 -4.58 -19.28
N ASP A 935 7.19 -4.08 -18.09
CA ASP A 935 6.64 -2.83 -17.57
C ASP A 935 7.11 -1.62 -18.36
N GLN A 936 8.42 -1.56 -18.64
CA GLN A 936 8.99 -0.54 -19.51
C GLN A 936 8.28 -0.50 -20.86
N LEU A 937 8.05 -1.67 -21.47
CA LEU A 937 7.34 -1.77 -22.75
C LEU A 937 5.88 -1.30 -22.62
N LEU A 938 5.15 -1.74 -21.60
CA LEU A 938 3.77 -1.31 -21.37
C LEU A 938 3.65 0.20 -21.11
N HIS A 939 4.58 0.79 -20.36
CA HIS A 939 4.65 2.24 -20.18
C HIS A 939 4.99 2.96 -21.49
N GLN A 940 5.96 2.47 -22.24
CA GLN A 940 6.35 3.01 -23.55
C GLN A 940 5.20 2.99 -24.55
N PHE A 941 4.30 2.01 -24.44
CA PHE A 941 3.13 1.85 -25.31
C PHE A 941 1.82 2.35 -24.67
N GLU A 942 1.88 3.06 -23.55
CA GLU A 942 0.72 3.63 -22.85
C GLU A 942 -0.38 2.60 -22.47
N ARG A 943 0.01 1.33 -22.27
CA ARG A 943 -0.86 0.21 -21.90
C ARG A 943 -0.62 -0.29 -20.47
N HIS A 944 0.01 0.52 -19.61
CA HIS A 944 0.29 0.08 -18.24
C HIS A 944 -0.98 0.01 -17.38
N PHE A 945 -1.12 -1.09 -16.64
CA PHE A 945 -2.13 -1.27 -15.60
C PHE A 945 -1.62 -2.13 -14.44
N ASP A 946 -2.20 -1.90 -13.26
CA ASP A 946 -1.63 -2.35 -11.99
C ASP A 946 -1.80 -3.86 -11.73
N ASP A 947 -2.87 -4.48 -12.25
CA ASP A 947 -3.23 -5.88 -11.98
C ASP A 947 -2.84 -6.86 -13.12
N ARG A 948 -1.84 -6.50 -13.93
CA ARG A 948 -1.34 -7.34 -15.03
C ARG A 948 -0.75 -8.67 -14.55
N VAL A 949 -1.00 -9.72 -15.32
CA VAL A 949 -0.46 -11.07 -15.07
C VAL A 949 0.52 -11.41 -16.19
N ILE A 950 1.77 -11.65 -15.82
CA ILE A 950 2.81 -12.05 -16.76
C ILE A 950 2.86 -13.58 -16.79
N SER A 951 2.92 -14.18 -17.97
CA SER A 951 2.90 -15.63 -18.16
C SER A 951 4.19 -16.10 -18.84
N TRP A 952 4.82 -17.11 -18.25
CA TRP A 952 5.94 -17.84 -18.85
C TRP A 952 5.85 -19.32 -18.45
N GLY A 953 6.49 -20.19 -19.23
CA GLY A 953 6.56 -21.61 -18.88
C GLY A 953 6.61 -22.53 -20.09
N GLY A 954 6.51 -23.84 -19.79
CA GLY A 954 6.48 -24.89 -20.79
C GLY A 954 5.12 -24.98 -21.49
N HIS A 955 5.13 -25.26 -22.78
CA HIS A 955 3.97 -25.52 -23.62
C HIS A 955 4.25 -26.71 -24.54
N CYS A 956 3.18 -27.42 -24.91
CA CYS A 956 3.22 -28.39 -25.99
C CYS A 956 3.21 -27.67 -27.35
N VAL A 957 3.74 -28.33 -28.37
CA VAL A 957 3.60 -27.90 -29.75
C VAL A 957 2.11 -27.81 -30.10
N PRO A 958 1.64 -26.70 -30.73
CA PRO A 958 0.24 -26.58 -31.14
C PRO A 958 -0.15 -27.69 -32.13
N ASP A 959 -1.30 -28.32 -31.90
CA ASP A 959 -1.83 -29.30 -32.84
C ASP A 959 -2.59 -28.63 -33.99
N LEU A 960 -1.91 -28.46 -35.11
CA LEU A 960 -2.47 -27.85 -36.33
C LEU A 960 -3.39 -28.82 -37.09
N LYS A 961 -3.31 -30.13 -36.82
CA LYS A 961 -4.12 -31.17 -37.47
C LYS A 961 -5.54 -31.22 -36.93
N GLY A 962 -5.76 -30.69 -35.73
CA GLY A 962 -7.06 -30.61 -35.05
C GLY A 962 -7.52 -31.96 -34.48
N TYR A 963 -6.60 -32.82 -34.06
CA TYR A 963 -6.89 -34.10 -33.42
C TYR A 963 -6.93 -34.01 -31.88
N ASP A 964 -6.33 -32.97 -31.29
CA ASP A 964 -6.30 -32.74 -29.85
C ASP A 964 -7.66 -32.26 -29.36
N THR A 965 -8.36 -33.14 -28.65
CA THR A 965 -9.64 -32.86 -27.97
C THR A 965 -9.48 -32.63 -26.47
N ALA A 966 -8.23 -32.53 -25.97
CA ALA A 966 -8.00 -32.28 -24.56
C ALA A 966 -8.46 -30.87 -24.16
N PHE A 967 -8.77 -30.70 -22.87
CA PHE A 967 -9.06 -29.39 -22.26
C PHE A 967 -10.16 -28.55 -22.94
N GLY A 968 -11.14 -29.19 -23.60
CA GLY A 968 -12.31 -28.50 -24.18
C GLY A 968 -12.13 -28.04 -25.62
N LYS A 969 -11.07 -28.48 -26.31
CA LYS A 969 -10.90 -28.33 -27.75
C LYS A 969 -11.88 -29.22 -28.51
N LEU A 970 -12.34 -28.75 -29.67
CA LEU A 970 -13.26 -29.52 -30.52
C LEU A 970 -12.47 -30.31 -31.59
N PRO A 971 -12.92 -31.52 -31.97
CA PRO A 971 -12.33 -32.26 -33.09
C PRO A 971 -12.35 -31.45 -34.39
N ASP A 972 -11.30 -31.58 -35.19
CA ASP A 972 -11.12 -30.95 -36.50
C ASP A 972 -11.09 -29.40 -36.46
N GLU A 973 -11.01 -28.79 -35.28
CA GLU A 973 -10.95 -27.34 -35.10
C GLU A 973 -9.57 -26.76 -35.40
N SER A 974 -9.52 -25.57 -36.02
CA SER A 974 -8.24 -24.87 -36.24
C SER A 974 -7.59 -24.54 -34.90
N ALA A 975 -6.28 -24.79 -34.78
CA ALA A 975 -5.50 -24.45 -33.59
C ALA A 975 -5.60 -22.96 -33.24
N ILE A 976 -5.84 -22.08 -34.23
CA ILE A 976 -6.05 -20.64 -34.01
C ILE A 976 -7.31 -20.39 -33.20
N VAL A 977 -8.42 -21.03 -33.58
CA VAL A 977 -9.71 -20.92 -32.88
C VAL A 977 -9.59 -21.46 -31.47
N SER A 978 -8.99 -22.65 -31.31
CA SER A 978 -8.76 -23.24 -29.98
C SER A 978 -7.92 -22.34 -29.08
N GLY A 979 -6.81 -21.79 -29.62
CA GLY A 979 -5.91 -20.91 -28.88
C GLY A 979 -6.56 -19.59 -28.45
N ALA A 980 -7.30 -18.94 -29.35
CA ALA A 980 -8.04 -17.71 -29.03
C ALA A 980 -9.12 -17.94 -27.96
N MET A 981 -9.84 -19.07 -28.03
CA MET A 981 -10.85 -19.43 -27.03
C MET A 981 -10.24 -19.80 -25.68
N GLU A 982 -9.06 -20.42 -25.65
CA GLU A 982 -8.35 -20.70 -24.41
C GLU A 982 -8.01 -19.40 -23.66
N TRP A 983 -7.55 -18.37 -24.38
CA TRP A 983 -7.26 -17.06 -23.79
C TRP A 983 -8.53 -16.36 -23.30
N LEU A 984 -9.61 -16.37 -24.09
CA LEU A 984 -10.89 -15.82 -23.67
C LEU A 984 -11.43 -16.52 -22.42
N MET A 985 -11.37 -17.85 -22.37
CA MET A 985 -11.81 -18.64 -21.21
C MET A 985 -11.01 -18.33 -19.95
N LYS A 986 -9.70 -18.10 -20.09
CA LYS A 986 -8.85 -17.70 -18.97
C LYS A 986 -9.26 -16.32 -18.45
N ASP A 987 -9.43 -15.33 -19.32
CA ASP A 987 -9.81 -13.98 -18.91
C ASP A 987 -11.21 -13.92 -18.28
N LEU A 988 -12.19 -14.66 -18.81
CA LEU A 988 -13.51 -14.76 -18.19
C LEU A 988 -13.46 -15.45 -16.83
N ARG A 989 -12.66 -16.52 -16.68
CA ARG A 989 -12.48 -17.18 -15.40
C ARG A 989 -11.91 -16.23 -14.35
N ASP A 990 -10.95 -15.39 -14.73
CA ASP A 990 -10.38 -14.38 -13.84
C ASP A 990 -11.44 -13.33 -13.46
N LEU A 991 -12.22 -12.84 -14.42
CA LEU A 991 -13.30 -11.86 -14.20
C LEU A 991 -14.38 -12.35 -13.23
N PHE A 992 -14.83 -13.59 -13.37
CA PHE A 992 -15.88 -14.20 -12.53
C PHE A 992 -15.35 -14.94 -11.30
N SER A 993 -14.04 -14.95 -11.06
CA SER A 993 -13.39 -15.68 -9.96
C SER A 993 -13.89 -15.27 -8.56
N GLU A 994 -14.52 -14.09 -8.46
CA GLU A 994 -15.00 -13.49 -7.22
C GLU A 994 -16.46 -13.82 -6.88
N VAL A 995 -17.17 -14.55 -7.74
CA VAL A 995 -18.57 -14.95 -7.54
C VAL A 995 -18.70 -15.98 -6.39
N PRO A 996 -19.68 -15.84 -5.48
CA PRO A 996 -19.85 -16.79 -4.37
C PRO A 996 -20.27 -18.20 -4.82
N ASN A 997 -19.45 -19.23 -4.58
CA ASN A 997 -19.66 -20.57 -5.16
C ASN A 997 -20.52 -21.57 -4.36
N GLY A 998 -20.99 -21.22 -3.16
CA GLY A 998 -21.96 -22.06 -2.43
C GLY A 998 -21.38 -23.29 -1.72
N GLN A 999 -20.11 -23.64 -1.93
CA GLN A 999 -19.45 -24.73 -1.21
C GLN A 999 -19.00 -24.22 0.17
N TRP A 1000 -19.95 -24.04 1.10
CA TRP A 1000 -19.70 -23.34 2.37
C TRP A 1000 -19.90 -24.19 3.63
N GLN A 1001 -20.37 -25.43 3.53
CA GLN A 1001 -20.78 -26.23 4.72
C GLN A 1001 -20.20 -27.65 4.80
N ASN A 1002 -19.24 -28.02 3.95
CA ASN A 1002 -18.58 -29.33 4.08
C ASN A 1002 -17.10 -29.17 4.44
N ARG A 1003 -16.85 -28.88 5.72
CA ARG A 1003 -15.89 -29.60 6.56
C ARG A 1003 -16.21 -29.42 8.03
#